data_AF-A0A9W9K2D2-F1
#
_entry.id   AF-A0A9W9K2D2-F1
#
_cell.length_a   1.000
_cell.length_b   1.000
_cell.length_c   1.000
_cell.angle_alpha   90.00
_cell.angle_beta   90.00
_cell.angle_gamma   90.00
#
_symmetry.space_group_name_H-M   'P 1'
#
loop_
_entity.id
_entity.type
_entity.pdbx_description
1 polymer ?
#
loop_
_entity_poly.entity_id
_entity_poly.type
_entity_poly.pdbx_seq_one_letter_code
_entity_poly.pdbx_strand_id
1 'polypeptide(L)'
;MQSSGLFPTVLPSPPDSPRKRRRLLRESEDNEGEMTLEAYLVRSDPYRSNTQANPWPLPLDGEHAPQIEHQILDLSDVIQQILSSHGFPENLPLRVCTVRKPEYPGGNVPINMLRVILTQDDYTPISFGPAKDAIRTLLRDRQIFDVHVEIINIDLCFNPSLFTISEDDPIVAAFVSTEEQIIAILHRGLRSKWRVLCPFNVGRSRREACPTIVVYVDPCTSANWLGLGSEIKSAISQYGVDHDVDVEFLPGRLSFLQNRGVSLANRIDANGRLAMGHSIGIHTEQNAGTLGGYFTLEQNGKVHKGFLTAYHVVRPSDSPSGGNTSFLADLDRSGCSFETPPAEDIQVSGVARIDRDESLKNIERHVAALKGRVEALSNRLAEREMLGKEPLPAQQQMLSQAAELISELNSKHDLFERMPQVMGKVVAASGKAVLGRRIMDWAFVELTEEAADKFFGPNVMPALPSESQSSLDLDDHNFALPYPEGEPLREFGKLEKGKYYLKLGRTTGLTMGQCNGALARCRWSSGVQTRYDPNSTPVTLSDNYTQEFVILSVRPDGSAAIQDDFVLEGDSGSLVLDVDGKVCGVLYGGIWAIDGASAYSGLVVDMTELVSSIKMKTKIDCMPPAELSLPQRH
;
A
#
# COMPACT_ATOMS: atom_id res chain seq x y z
N MET A 1 37.45 -23.29 -1.02
CA MET A 1 37.79 -22.97 -2.43
C MET A 1 37.38 -21.53 -2.68
N GLN A 2 38.34 -20.60 -2.70
CA GLN A 2 38.10 -19.19 -3.03
C GLN A 2 37.96 -19.10 -4.56
N SER A 3 36.73 -18.86 -5.02
CA SER A 3 36.43 -18.58 -6.42
C SER A 3 36.82 -17.12 -6.70
N SER A 4 38.04 -16.90 -7.18
CA SER A 4 38.46 -15.65 -7.82
C SER A 4 37.83 -15.58 -9.22
N GLY A 5 36.59 -15.13 -9.28
CA GLY A 5 35.92 -14.79 -10.55
C GLY A 5 36.64 -13.61 -11.20
N LEU A 6 37.17 -13.82 -12.39
CA LEU A 6 37.65 -12.77 -13.27
C LEU A 6 36.44 -11.91 -13.67
N PHE A 7 36.44 -10.64 -13.26
CA PHE A 7 35.41 -9.68 -13.68
C PHE A 7 35.33 -9.60 -15.21
N PRO A 8 34.14 -9.44 -15.79
CA PRO A 8 33.96 -9.38 -17.23
C PRO A 8 34.80 -8.26 -17.86
N THR A 9 35.40 -8.60 -19.00
CA THR A 9 36.20 -7.74 -19.85
C THR A 9 35.34 -6.57 -20.32
N VAL A 10 35.62 -5.37 -19.81
CA VAL A 10 35.20 -4.03 -20.27
C VAL A 10 33.80 -4.01 -20.92
N LEU A 11 32.77 -3.73 -20.11
CA LEU A 11 31.46 -3.32 -20.64
C LEU A 11 31.68 -2.20 -21.68
N PRO A 12 31.05 -2.27 -22.87
CA PRO A 12 31.19 -1.23 -23.89
C PRO A 12 30.90 0.16 -23.31
N SER A 13 31.69 1.15 -23.75
CA SER A 13 31.48 2.58 -23.51
C SER A 13 30.00 2.96 -23.64
N PRO A 14 29.49 3.80 -22.73
CA PRO A 14 28.49 3.40 -21.76
C PRO A 14 27.08 3.28 -22.36
N PRO A 15 26.24 2.35 -21.87
CA PRO A 15 24.82 2.33 -22.21
C PRO A 15 24.16 3.66 -21.82
N ASP A 16 23.38 4.25 -22.73
CA ASP A 16 22.84 5.62 -22.59
C ASP A 16 21.94 5.83 -21.35
N SER A 17 21.51 4.78 -20.65
CA SER A 17 20.64 4.90 -19.48
C SER A 17 20.90 3.84 -18.39
N PRO A 18 20.64 4.16 -17.11
CA PRO A 18 20.71 3.21 -15.99
C PRO A 18 19.90 1.94 -16.25
N ARG A 19 18.73 2.06 -16.88
CA ARG A 19 17.86 0.93 -17.23
C ARG A 19 18.55 -0.05 -18.18
N LYS A 20 19.09 0.44 -19.32
CA LYS A 20 19.81 -0.38 -20.29
C LYS A 20 20.97 -1.13 -19.61
N ARG A 21 21.70 -0.45 -18.72
CA ARG A 21 22.80 -1.07 -17.96
C ARG A 21 22.33 -2.20 -17.05
N ARG A 22 21.24 -2.00 -16.30
CA ARG A 22 20.66 -3.06 -15.46
C ARG A 22 20.20 -4.26 -16.27
N ARG A 23 19.56 -4.03 -17.43
CA ARG A 23 19.17 -5.11 -18.35
C ARG A 23 20.37 -5.94 -18.78
N LEU A 24 21.44 -5.30 -19.23
CA LEU A 24 22.67 -6.00 -19.62
C LEU A 24 23.25 -6.84 -18.47
N LEU A 25 23.25 -6.33 -17.24
CA LEU A 25 23.74 -7.07 -16.08
C LEU A 25 22.83 -8.25 -15.74
N ARG A 26 21.52 -8.08 -15.79
CA ARG A 26 20.55 -9.18 -15.59
C ARG A 26 20.74 -10.31 -16.57
N GLU A 27 21.04 -9.97 -17.82
CA GLU A 27 21.27 -10.90 -18.93
C GLU A 27 22.71 -11.46 -18.97
N SER A 28 23.57 -11.07 -18.03
CA SER A 28 24.96 -11.55 -17.97
C SER A 28 25.10 -12.88 -17.24
N GLU A 29 26.22 -13.58 -17.52
CA GLU A 29 26.60 -14.85 -16.87
C GLU A 29 26.74 -14.72 -15.34
N ASP A 30 26.98 -13.52 -14.81
CA ASP A 30 27.07 -13.28 -13.35
C ASP A 30 25.73 -13.54 -12.62
N ASN A 31 24.62 -13.54 -13.36
CA ASN A 31 23.28 -13.85 -12.87
C ASN A 31 22.81 -15.27 -13.26
N GLU A 32 23.70 -16.10 -13.83
CA GLU A 32 23.41 -17.51 -14.07
C GLU A 32 23.46 -18.34 -12.78
N GLY A 33 22.56 -19.32 -12.67
CA GLY A 33 22.51 -20.26 -11.55
C GLY A 33 21.56 -19.85 -10.43
N GLU A 34 21.48 -20.69 -9.39
CA GLU A 34 20.60 -20.42 -8.24
C GLU A 34 21.20 -19.35 -7.33
N MET A 35 20.44 -18.29 -7.07
CA MET A 35 20.78 -17.28 -6.06
C MET A 35 19.53 -16.70 -5.42
N THR A 36 19.69 -16.06 -4.26
CA THR A 36 18.61 -15.34 -3.59
C THR A 36 18.15 -14.14 -4.42
N LEU A 37 16.89 -13.73 -4.23
CA LEU A 37 16.33 -12.55 -4.89
C LEU A 37 17.18 -11.30 -4.59
N GLU A 38 17.64 -11.14 -3.36
CA GLU A 38 18.48 -10.01 -2.93
C GLU A 38 19.82 -10.00 -3.65
N ALA A 39 20.47 -11.17 -3.78
CA ALA A 39 21.72 -11.29 -4.53
C ALA A 39 21.52 -10.93 -6.00
N TYR A 40 20.43 -11.38 -6.61
CA TYR A 40 20.06 -11.02 -7.99
C TYR A 40 19.86 -9.52 -8.16
N LEU A 41 19.09 -8.87 -7.27
CA LEU A 41 18.84 -7.43 -7.35
C LEU A 41 20.12 -6.61 -7.22
N VAL A 42 21.03 -7.02 -6.34
CA VAL A 42 22.30 -6.31 -6.10
C VAL A 42 23.28 -6.50 -7.25
N ARG A 43 23.41 -7.71 -7.78
CA ARG A 43 24.25 -7.98 -8.96
C ARG A 43 23.74 -7.25 -10.21
N SER A 44 22.42 -7.05 -10.27
CA SER A 44 21.76 -6.36 -11.37
C SER A 44 21.79 -4.84 -11.24
N ASP A 45 22.24 -4.27 -10.11
CA ASP A 45 22.29 -2.83 -9.88
C ASP A 45 23.74 -2.32 -9.76
N PRO A 46 24.33 -1.73 -10.81
CA PRO A 46 25.72 -1.29 -10.79
C PRO A 46 25.93 -0.03 -9.94
N TYR A 47 24.86 0.60 -9.48
CA TYR A 47 24.88 1.86 -8.75
C TYR A 47 24.77 1.67 -7.24
N ARG A 48 24.96 0.43 -6.76
CA ARG A 48 24.94 0.07 -5.35
C ARG A 48 25.95 -1.05 -5.07
N SER A 49 26.74 -0.90 -4.02
CA SER A 49 27.58 -1.99 -3.51
C SER A 49 27.54 -2.02 -1.99
N ASN A 50 27.38 -3.22 -1.43
CA ASN A 50 27.22 -3.42 0.01
C ASN A 50 28.11 -4.58 0.50
N THR A 51 28.54 -4.52 1.75
CA THR A 51 29.37 -5.55 2.41
C THR A 51 28.53 -6.66 3.04
N GLN A 52 27.22 -6.44 3.22
CA GLN A 52 26.27 -7.47 3.60
C GLN A 52 26.10 -8.44 2.42
N ALA A 53 26.07 -9.75 2.70
CA ALA A 53 26.00 -10.78 1.66
C ALA A 53 24.68 -10.75 0.86
N ASN A 54 23.57 -10.49 1.56
CA ASN A 54 22.23 -10.29 0.99
C ASN A 54 21.69 -8.98 1.54
N PRO A 55 22.13 -7.82 1.01
CA PRO A 55 21.66 -6.54 1.50
C PRO A 55 20.19 -6.38 1.15
N TRP A 56 19.45 -5.74 2.04
CA TRP A 56 18.04 -5.52 1.79
C TRP A 56 17.84 -4.53 0.63
N PRO A 57 16.77 -4.67 -0.18
CA PRO A 57 16.44 -3.69 -1.22
C PRO A 57 16.11 -2.33 -0.61
N LEU A 58 16.20 -1.25 -1.40
CA LEU A 58 15.92 0.12 -0.95
C LEU A 58 14.43 0.46 -1.06
N PRO A 59 13.94 1.48 -0.33
CA PRO A 59 14.56 2.23 0.75
C PRO A 59 14.78 1.43 2.04
N LEU A 60 15.61 1.98 2.92
CA LEU A 60 15.90 1.47 4.25
C LEU A 60 15.54 2.54 5.28
N ASP A 61 14.91 2.11 6.37
CA ASP A 61 14.64 2.97 7.52
C ASP A 61 15.95 3.20 8.28
N GLY A 62 16.38 4.45 8.41
CA GLY A 62 17.72 4.79 8.86
C GLY A 62 17.73 5.92 9.88
N GLU A 63 18.18 5.61 11.09
CA GLU A 63 18.38 6.57 12.17
C GLU A 63 19.85 6.96 12.28
N HIS A 64 20.11 8.19 12.74
CA HIS A 64 21.48 8.64 13.01
C HIS A 64 22.12 7.82 14.14
N ALA A 65 23.39 7.43 13.97
CA ALA A 65 24.10 6.56 14.91
C ALA A 65 25.33 7.28 15.51
N PRO A 66 25.13 8.20 16.48
CA PRO A 66 26.19 9.09 16.96
C PRO A 66 27.37 8.34 17.58
N GLN A 67 27.12 7.22 18.27
CA GLN A 67 28.17 6.43 18.94
C GLN A 67 29.20 5.86 17.96
N ILE A 68 28.77 5.57 16.73
CA ILE A 68 29.58 4.98 15.68
C ILE A 68 30.17 6.08 14.80
N GLU A 69 29.41 7.15 14.61
CA GLU A 69 29.84 8.32 13.85
C GLU A 69 31.16 8.88 14.38
N HIS A 70 31.30 9.04 15.70
CA HIS A 70 32.56 9.52 16.28
C HIS A 70 33.76 8.64 15.92
N GLN A 71 33.60 7.32 15.90
CA GLN A 71 34.68 6.39 15.57
C GLN A 71 35.06 6.45 14.07
N ILE A 72 34.11 6.78 13.21
CA ILE A 72 34.29 6.83 11.77
C ILE A 72 34.74 8.21 11.29
N LEU A 73 34.33 9.29 11.97
CA LEU A 73 34.75 10.66 11.65
C LEU A 73 36.27 10.82 11.76
N ASP A 74 36.91 10.16 12.72
CA ASP A 74 38.37 10.11 12.87
C ASP A 74 39.08 9.43 11.67
N LEU A 75 38.34 8.68 10.86
CA LEU A 75 38.82 7.98 9.67
C LEU A 75 38.36 8.66 8.37
N SER A 76 37.61 9.76 8.44
CA SER A 76 36.97 10.40 7.29
C SER A 76 37.98 10.77 6.18
N ASP A 77 39.09 11.41 6.52
CA ASP A 77 40.14 11.76 5.55
C ASP A 77 40.72 10.53 4.84
N VAL A 78 40.96 9.44 5.57
CA VAL A 78 41.48 8.19 5.01
C VAL A 78 40.43 7.52 4.11
N ILE A 79 39.15 7.58 4.49
CA ILE A 79 38.04 7.07 3.68
C ILE A 79 37.93 7.88 2.38
N GLN A 80 38.02 9.21 2.43
CA GLN A 80 38.01 10.08 1.25
C GLN A 80 39.22 9.82 0.35
N GLN A 81 40.40 9.57 0.92
CA GLN A 81 41.58 9.19 0.17
C GLN A 81 41.40 7.85 -0.55
N ILE A 82 40.81 6.85 0.12
CA ILE A 82 40.45 5.57 -0.50
C ILE A 82 39.50 5.81 -1.67
N LEU A 83 38.41 6.55 -1.45
CA LEU A 83 37.43 6.88 -2.49
C LEU A 83 38.10 7.56 -3.69
N SER A 84 38.92 8.58 -3.45
CA SER A 84 39.66 9.30 -4.49
C SER A 84 40.60 8.38 -5.27
N SER A 85 41.29 7.45 -4.59
CA SER A 85 42.18 6.47 -5.24
C SER A 85 41.44 5.49 -6.16
N HIS A 86 40.13 5.32 -5.95
CA HIS A 86 39.24 4.53 -6.79
C HIS A 86 38.44 5.38 -7.79
N GLY A 87 38.78 6.67 -7.96
CA GLY A 87 38.19 7.56 -8.96
C GLY A 87 36.84 8.17 -8.59
N PHE A 88 36.45 8.12 -7.31
CA PHE A 88 35.27 8.83 -6.82
C PHE A 88 35.58 10.34 -6.68
N PRO A 89 34.54 11.22 -6.73
CA PRO A 89 34.68 12.64 -6.42
C PRO A 89 35.28 12.89 -5.03
N GLU A 90 35.94 14.03 -4.88
CA GLU A 90 36.39 14.50 -3.57
C GLU A 90 35.20 14.95 -2.72
N ASN A 91 35.30 14.78 -1.39
CA ASN A 91 34.32 15.27 -0.41
C ASN A 91 32.92 14.64 -0.51
N LEU A 92 32.83 13.36 -0.86
CA LEU A 92 31.55 12.66 -0.88
C LEU A 92 30.90 12.61 0.51
N PRO A 93 29.58 12.81 0.63
CA PRO A 93 28.88 12.68 1.90
C PRO A 93 29.06 11.30 2.52
N LEU A 94 29.58 11.27 3.75
CA LEU A 94 29.65 10.08 4.60
C LEU A 94 28.52 10.15 5.63
N ARG A 95 27.64 9.15 5.64
CA ARG A 95 26.54 9.06 6.61
C ARG A 95 26.67 7.77 7.41
N VAL A 96 26.78 7.91 8.72
CA VAL A 96 26.76 6.78 9.65
C VAL A 96 25.37 6.67 10.25
N CYS A 97 24.76 5.51 10.08
CA CYS A 97 23.38 5.28 10.47
C CYS A 97 23.16 3.85 10.97
N THR A 98 22.13 3.70 11.80
CA THR A 98 21.57 2.41 12.16
C THR A 98 20.36 2.18 11.26
N VAL A 99 20.39 1.12 10.46
CA VAL A 99 19.36 0.85 9.46
C VAL A 99 18.55 -0.39 9.79
N ARG A 100 17.25 -0.33 9.48
CA ARG A 100 16.28 -1.40 9.59
C ARG A 100 15.51 -1.52 8.28
N LYS A 101 14.82 -2.64 8.13
CA LYS A 101 13.81 -2.83 7.11
C LYS A 101 12.62 -3.58 7.71
N PRO A 102 11.68 -2.86 8.35
CA PRO A 102 10.47 -3.46 8.88
C PRO A 102 9.80 -4.35 7.83
N GLU A 103 9.15 -5.42 8.29
CA GLU A 103 8.47 -6.43 7.46
C GLU A 103 9.36 -7.35 6.61
N TYR A 104 10.62 -7.00 6.36
CA TYR A 104 11.55 -7.89 5.68
C TYR A 104 12.04 -9.00 6.62
N PRO A 105 12.24 -10.25 6.17
CA PRO A 105 12.84 -11.28 7.00
C PRO A 105 14.20 -10.85 7.57
N GLY A 106 14.31 -10.84 8.90
CA GLY A 106 15.49 -10.35 9.62
C GLY A 106 15.66 -8.82 9.65
N GLY A 107 14.79 -8.06 8.98
CA GLY A 107 14.90 -6.60 8.83
C GLY A 107 14.55 -5.77 10.06
N ASN A 108 13.89 -6.38 11.06
CA ASN A 108 13.61 -5.72 12.34
C ASN A 108 14.87 -5.59 13.22
N VAL A 109 15.93 -6.36 12.94
CA VAL A 109 17.19 -6.28 13.70
C VAL A 109 18.01 -5.12 13.10
N PRO A 110 18.28 -4.04 13.86
CA PRO A 110 19.09 -2.94 13.37
C PRO A 110 20.51 -3.39 13.02
N ILE A 111 21.05 -2.83 11.95
CA ILE A 111 22.46 -3.00 11.57
C ILE A 111 23.14 -1.63 11.43
N ASN A 112 24.39 -1.54 11.85
CA ASN A 112 25.16 -0.31 11.73
C ASN A 112 25.76 -0.21 10.33
N MET A 113 25.65 0.96 9.70
CA MET A 113 26.02 1.17 8.31
C MET A 113 26.71 2.51 8.09
N LEU A 114 27.87 2.47 7.44
CA LEU A 114 28.53 3.61 6.81
C LEU A 114 28.09 3.68 5.34
N ARG A 115 27.40 4.76 4.98
CA ARG A 115 26.98 5.06 3.61
C ARG A 115 27.87 6.13 2.99
N VAL A 116 28.36 5.84 1.80
CA VAL A 116 28.91 6.82 0.86
C VAL A 116 27.85 7.11 -0.19
N ILE A 117 27.35 8.33 -0.24
CA ILE A 117 26.19 8.70 -1.07
C ILE A 117 26.68 9.53 -2.25
N LEU A 118 26.34 9.09 -3.46
CA LEU A 118 26.48 9.82 -4.71
C LEU A 118 25.09 10.25 -5.20
N THR A 119 25.07 11.30 -6.02
CA THR A 119 23.91 11.85 -6.72
C THR A 119 24.12 11.77 -8.24
N GLN A 120 23.11 12.15 -9.02
CA GLN A 120 23.21 12.19 -10.48
C GLN A 120 24.23 13.21 -11.00
N ASP A 121 24.50 14.27 -10.23
CA ASP A 121 25.48 15.30 -10.56
C ASP A 121 26.92 14.85 -10.30
N ASP A 122 27.10 13.78 -9.52
CA ASP A 122 28.40 13.22 -9.20
C ASP A 122 28.91 12.31 -10.32
N TYR A 123 30.20 12.44 -10.63
CA TYR A 123 30.87 11.43 -11.46
C TYR A 123 30.75 10.07 -10.80
N THR A 124 30.17 9.10 -11.51
CA THR A 124 29.91 7.76 -11.01
C THR A 124 30.96 6.79 -11.55
N PRO A 125 31.87 6.26 -10.70
CA PRO A 125 32.85 5.28 -11.13
C PRO A 125 32.23 4.01 -11.71
N ILE A 126 32.99 3.31 -12.55
CA ILE A 126 32.51 2.09 -13.23
C ILE A 126 32.19 0.98 -12.22
N SER A 127 32.95 0.88 -11.13
CA SER A 127 32.83 -0.18 -10.12
C SER A 127 32.97 0.35 -8.70
N PHE A 128 31.99 0.04 -7.85
CA PHE A 128 31.99 0.45 -6.44
C PHE A 128 32.62 -0.58 -5.50
N GLY A 129 32.68 -1.85 -5.92
CA GLY A 129 33.11 -2.97 -5.09
C GLY A 129 34.50 -2.79 -4.46
N PRO A 130 35.55 -2.49 -5.25
CA PRO A 130 36.90 -2.35 -4.73
C PRO A 130 37.04 -1.28 -3.63
N ALA A 131 36.43 -0.10 -3.84
CA ALA A 131 36.45 0.97 -2.85
C ALA A 131 35.74 0.58 -1.55
N LYS A 132 34.57 -0.05 -1.67
CA LYS A 132 33.81 -0.56 -0.53
C LYS A 132 34.61 -1.60 0.27
N ASP A 133 35.30 -2.52 -0.40
CA ASP A 133 36.10 -3.56 0.25
C ASP A 133 37.35 -2.97 0.94
N ALA A 134 37.98 -1.95 0.33
CA ALA A 134 39.08 -1.21 0.94
C ALA A 134 38.64 -0.46 2.21
N ILE A 135 37.50 0.24 2.18
CA ILE A 135 36.92 0.88 3.37
C ILE A 135 36.58 -0.17 4.44
N ARG A 136 36.00 -1.32 4.06
CA ARG A 136 35.70 -2.40 5.02
C ARG A 136 36.97 -2.96 5.66
N THR A 137 38.05 -3.06 4.90
CA THR A 137 39.37 -3.49 5.41
C THR A 137 39.92 -2.47 6.40
N LEU A 138 39.88 -1.17 6.06
CA LEU A 138 40.26 -0.09 6.97
C LEU A 138 39.49 -0.15 8.29
N LEU A 139 38.17 -0.31 8.26
CA LEU A 139 37.35 -0.41 9.47
C LEU A 139 37.75 -1.62 10.33
N ARG A 140 38.04 -2.78 9.71
CA ARG A 140 38.49 -3.98 10.42
C ARG A 140 39.88 -3.80 11.05
N ASP A 141 40.80 -3.14 10.36
CA ASP A 141 42.14 -2.85 10.89
C ASP A 141 42.08 -1.92 12.10
N ARG A 142 41.04 -1.10 12.18
CA ARG A 142 40.72 -0.23 13.32
C ARG A 142 39.80 -0.89 14.35
N GLN A 143 39.58 -2.21 14.24
CA GLN A 143 38.74 -3.02 15.13
C GLN A 143 37.25 -2.64 15.16
N ILE A 144 36.74 -2.00 14.10
CA ILE A 144 35.33 -1.65 13.91
C ILE A 144 34.64 -2.74 13.08
N PHE A 145 34.25 -3.83 13.74
CA PHE A 145 33.72 -5.02 13.06
C PHE A 145 32.22 -4.97 12.74
N ASP A 146 31.46 -4.23 13.54
CA ASP A 146 29.99 -4.21 13.56
C ASP A 146 29.37 -3.22 12.54
N VAL A 147 30.19 -2.55 11.73
CA VAL A 147 29.72 -1.59 10.72
C VAL A 147 29.82 -2.15 9.30
N HIS A 148 28.70 -2.22 8.60
CA HIS A 148 28.66 -2.49 7.17
C HIS A 148 28.99 -1.24 6.35
N VAL A 149 29.64 -1.41 5.21
CA VAL A 149 29.88 -0.33 4.23
C VAL A 149 28.92 -0.49 3.06
N GLU A 150 28.29 0.62 2.67
CA GLU A 150 27.46 0.76 1.48
C GLU A 150 27.93 1.98 0.66
N ILE A 151 28.17 1.78 -0.63
CA ILE A 151 28.40 2.87 -1.59
C ILE A 151 27.23 2.84 -2.56
N ILE A 152 26.57 3.98 -2.75
CA ILE A 152 25.33 4.07 -3.50
C ILE A 152 25.23 5.39 -4.25
N ASN A 153 24.80 5.35 -5.50
CA ASN A 153 24.27 6.53 -6.17
C ASN A 153 22.74 6.53 -5.99
N ILE A 154 22.23 7.41 -5.13
CA ILE A 154 20.82 7.39 -4.74
C ILE A 154 19.89 7.70 -5.92
N ASP A 155 20.36 8.54 -6.85
CA ASP A 155 19.61 8.93 -8.03
C ASP A 155 19.74 7.92 -9.16
N LEU A 156 20.71 6.99 -9.13
CA LEU A 156 20.94 5.99 -10.19
C LEU A 156 20.72 4.53 -9.75
N CYS A 157 20.57 4.27 -8.46
CA CYS A 157 20.24 2.95 -7.91
C CYS A 157 18.85 2.45 -8.31
N PHE A 158 18.66 1.15 -8.30
CA PHE A 158 17.38 0.53 -8.59
C PHE A 158 16.38 0.79 -7.46
N ASN A 159 15.44 1.67 -7.76
CA ASN A 159 14.34 2.05 -6.89
C ASN A 159 13.08 2.14 -7.76
N PRO A 160 12.53 0.99 -8.22
CA PRO A 160 11.47 0.99 -9.20
C PRO A 160 10.16 1.48 -8.57
N SER A 161 9.46 2.33 -9.31
CA SER A 161 8.05 2.66 -9.10
C SER A 161 7.22 1.99 -10.19
N LEU A 162 5.98 1.65 -9.85
CA LEU A 162 5.01 1.07 -10.76
C LEU A 162 4.01 2.13 -11.21
N PHE A 163 3.76 2.16 -12.51
CA PHE A 163 2.76 2.99 -13.15
C PHE A 163 1.81 2.11 -13.95
N THR A 164 0.60 2.61 -14.17
CA THR A 164 -0.38 1.95 -15.04
C THR A 164 0.17 1.74 -16.44
N ILE A 165 -0.21 0.61 -17.05
CA ILE A 165 -0.01 0.37 -18.48
C ILE A 165 -1.33 0.53 -19.22
N SER A 166 -1.29 0.98 -20.47
CA SER A 166 -2.49 1.05 -21.32
C SER A 166 -3.02 -0.35 -21.62
N GLU A 167 -4.34 -0.52 -21.70
CA GLU A 167 -4.93 -1.79 -22.13
C GLU A 167 -4.65 -2.11 -23.61
N ASP A 168 -4.38 -1.08 -24.42
CA ASP A 168 -4.03 -1.18 -25.83
C ASP A 168 -2.53 -1.45 -26.06
N ASP A 169 -1.72 -1.49 -24.99
CA ASP A 169 -0.29 -1.79 -25.13
C ASP A 169 -0.10 -3.24 -25.64
N PRO A 170 0.73 -3.46 -26.68
CA PRO A 170 0.96 -4.81 -27.22
C PRO A 170 1.39 -5.85 -26.18
N ILE A 171 2.11 -5.44 -25.12
CA ILE A 171 2.51 -6.37 -24.05
C ILE A 171 1.30 -6.91 -23.29
N VAL A 172 0.23 -6.12 -23.13
CA VAL A 172 -0.97 -6.53 -22.39
C VAL A 172 -1.71 -7.62 -23.16
N ALA A 173 -1.87 -7.46 -24.48
CA ALA A 173 -2.48 -8.48 -25.33
C ALA A 173 -1.66 -9.78 -25.35
N ALA A 174 -0.33 -9.68 -25.45
CA ALA A 174 0.56 -10.84 -25.40
C ALA A 174 0.53 -11.52 -24.02
N PHE A 175 0.53 -10.74 -22.95
CA PHE A 175 0.43 -11.24 -21.57
C PHE A 175 -0.85 -12.04 -21.36
N VAL A 176 -2.01 -11.49 -21.76
CA VAL A 176 -3.31 -12.20 -21.64
C VAL A 176 -3.29 -13.51 -22.43
N SER A 177 -2.67 -13.51 -23.61
CA SER A 177 -2.59 -14.70 -24.47
C SER A 177 -1.63 -15.78 -23.94
N THR A 178 -0.66 -15.40 -23.10
CA THR A 178 0.41 -16.28 -22.58
C THR A 178 0.31 -16.58 -21.09
N GLU A 179 -0.72 -16.09 -20.42
CA GLU A 179 -0.79 -16.07 -18.95
C GLU A 179 -0.64 -17.45 -18.33
N GLU A 180 -1.33 -18.47 -18.84
CA GLU A 180 -1.28 -19.82 -18.27
C GLU A 180 0.10 -20.47 -18.47
N GLN A 181 0.77 -20.15 -19.59
CA GLN A 181 2.13 -20.61 -19.84
C GLN A 181 3.14 -19.95 -18.90
N ILE A 182 3.03 -18.63 -18.69
CA ILE A 182 3.87 -17.89 -17.74
C ILE A 182 3.65 -18.43 -16.32
N ILE A 183 2.41 -18.67 -15.92
CA ILE A 183 2.07 -19.22 -14.61
C ILE A 183 2.65 -20.63 -14.43
N ALA A 184 2.63 -21.47 -15.46
CA ALA A 184 3.28 -22.78 -15.44
C ALA A 184 4.82 -22.67 -15.25
N ILE A 185 5.46 -21.70 -15.92
CA ILE A 185 6.89 -21.37 -15.71
C ILE A 185 7.15 -20.98 -14.25
N LEU A 186 6.32 -20.08 -13.69
CA LEU A 186 6.44 -19.63 -12.31
C LEU A 186 6.19 -20.76 -11.30
N HIS A 187 5.23 -21.67 -11.54
CA HIS A 187 5.00 -22.82 -10.66
C HIS A 187 6.19 -23.79 -10.67
N ARG A 188 6.79 -24.02 -11.84
CA ARG A 188 7.99 -24.85 -11.96
C ARG A 188 9.17 -24.23 -11.23
N GLY A 189 9.42 -22.94 -11.44
CA GLY A 189 10.58 -22.24 -10.92
C GLY A 189 10.47 -21.80 -9.45
N LEU A 190 9.34 -21.20 -9.09
CA LEU A 190 9.14 -20.53 -7.79
C LEU A 190 8.13 -21.25 -6.89
N ARG A 191 7.41 -22.24 -7.42
CA ARG A 191 6.36 -22.99 -6.70
C ARG A 191 5.32 -22.04 -6.11
N SER A 192 5.28 -21.95 -4.77
CA SER A 192 4.35 -21.15 -4.00
C SER A 192 4.89 -19.80 -3.54
N LYS A 193 6.10 -19.42 -3.98
CA LYS A 193 6.79 -18.22 -3.50
C LYS A 193 6.49 -16.95 -4.29
N TRP A 194 5.82 -17.05 -5.45
CA TRP A 194 5.34 -15.85 -6.16
C TRP A 194 4.00 -15.38 -5.60
N ARG A 195 3.70 -14.08 -5.76
CA ARG A 195 2.55 -13.40 -5.16
C ARG A 195 1.70 -12.66 -6.18
N VAL A 196 2.33 -11.94 -7.10
CA VAL A 196 1.65 -11.17 -8.14
C VAL A 196 2.39 -11.35 -9.47
N LEU A 197 1.64 -11.47 -10.55
CA LEU A 197 2.12 -11.41 -11.92
C LEU A 197 1.23 -10.44 -12.71
N CYS A 198 1.81 -9.36 -13.24
CA CYS A 198 1.07 -8.35 -14.01
C CYS A 198 2.03 -7.47 -14.83
N PRO A 199 1.66 -7.02 -16.05
CA PRO A 199 2.37 -5.96 -16.74
C PRO A 199 2.09 -4.59 -16.11
N PHE A 200 3.15 -3.79 -16.00
CA PHE A 200 3.12 -2.39 -15.57
C PHE A 200 4.11 -1.56 -16.40
N ASN A 201 3.99 -0.24 -16.31
CA ASN A 201 5.09 0.65 -16.66
C ASN A 201 6.03 0.78 -15.46
N VAL A 202 7.30 0.39 -15.59
CA VAL A 202 8.27 0.38 -14.48
C VAL A 202 9.38 1.39 -14.73
N GLY A 203 9.58 2.31 -13.78
CA GLY A 203 10.60 3.36 -13.85
C GLY A 203 10.68 4.14 -12.54
N ARG A 204 11.55 5.14 -12.44
CA ARG A 204 11.57 6.03 -11.25
C ARG A 204 10.49 7.08 -11.29
N SER A 205 10.30 7.63 -12.49
CA SER A 205 9.23 8.53 -12.81
C SER A 205 8.42 7.93 -13.93
N ARG A 206 7.18 8.39 -14.07
CA ARG A 206 6.29 7.96 -15.14
C ARG A 206 6.91 8.16 -16.54
N ARG A 207 7.66 9.24 -16.73
CA ARG A 207 8.34 9.57 -18.00
C ARG A 207 9.44 8.58 -18.37
N GLU A 208 10.12 8.02 -17.38
CA GLU A 208 11.21 7.05 -17.58
C GLU A 208 10.71 5.60 -17.58
N ALA A 209 9.44 5.40 -17.24
CA ALA A 209 8.84 4.09 -17.10
C ALA A 209 8.68 3.40 -18.45
N CYS A 210 8.82 2.08 -18.47
CA CYS A 210 8.58 1.27 -19.66
C CYS A 210 7.76 0.02 -19.39
N PRO A 211 7.06 -0.50 -20.41
CA PRO A 211 6.34 -1.76 -20.32
C PRO A 211 7.22 -2.90 -19.83
N THR A 212 6.80 -3.52 -18.72
CA THR A 212 7.58 -4.53 -18.00
C THR A 212 6.63 -5.55 -17.37
N ILE A 213 6.96 -6.83 -17.45
CA ILE A 213 6.27 -7.87 -16.67
C ILE A 213 6.86 -7.90 -15.27
N VAL A 214 6.04 -7.60 -14.27
CA VAL A 214 6.46 -7.65 -12.87
C VAL A 214 5.98 -8.93 -12.22
N VAL A 215 6.89 -9.59 -11.51
CA VAL A 215 6.61 -10.74 -10.67
C VAL A 215 6.99 -10.39 -9.23
N TYR A 216 6.00 -10.29 -8.36
CA TYR A 216 6.25 -10.20 -6.92
C TYR A 216 6.55 -11.57 -6.34
N VAL A 217 7.61 -11.64 -5.55
CA VAL A 217 8.13 -12.88 -4.95
C VAL A 217 8.38 -12.66 -3.46
N ASP A 218 8.24 -13.72 -2.66
CA ASP A 218 8.65 -13.70 -1.26
C ASP A 218 10.15 -13.38 -1.14
N PRO A 219 10.56 -12.55 -0.17
CA PRO A 219 11.97 -12.32 0.15
C PRO A 219 12.75 -13.61 0.42
N CYS A 220 14.07 -13.56 0.21
CA CYS A 220 15.00 -14.68 0.39
C CYS A 220 14.66 -15.92 -0.45
N THR A 221 13.77 -15.81 -1.44
CA THR A 221 13.54 -16.87 -2.43
C THR A 221 14.82 -17.07 -3.24
N SER A 222 15.17 -18.33 -3.51
CA SER A 222 16.27 -18.67 -4.42
C SER A 222 15.73 -19.28 -5.70
N ALA A 223 16.26 -18.86 -6.84
CA ALA A 223 15.91 -19.38 -8.16
C ALA A 223 17.01 -19.05 -9.18
N ASN A 224 16.91 -19.65 -10.37
CA ASN A 224 17.65 -19.19 -11.56
C ASN A 224 16.85 -18.06 -12.23
N TRP A 225 17.10 -16.82 -11.79
CA TRP A 225 16.34 -15.64 -12.23
C TRP A 225 16.54 -15.33 -13.71
N LEU A 226 17.78 -15.46 -14.22
CA LEU A 226 18.08 -15.29 -15.64
C LEU A 226 17.30 -16.30 -16.51
N GLY A 227 17.32 -17.57 -16.11
CA GLY A 227 16.57 -18.63 -16.79
C GLY A 227 15.06 -18.36 -16.80
N LEU A 228 14.49 -18.02 -15.63
CA LEU A 228 13.07 -17.70 -15.51
C LEU A 228 12.67 -16.47 -16.34
N GLY A 229 13.46 -15.39 -16.27
CA GLY A 229 13.22 -14.20 -17.08
C GLY A 229 13.23 -14.50 -18.57
N SER A 230 14.21 -15.30 -19.03
CA SER A 230 14.35 -15.69 -20.44
C SER A 230 13.18 -16.53 -20.93
N GLU A 231 12.70 -17.48 -20.12
CA GLU A 231 11.53 -18.31 -20.46
C GLU A 231 10.24 -17.48 -20.57
N ILE A 232 10.04 -16.52 -19.67
CA ILE A 232 8.88 -15.60 -19.70
C ILE A 232 8.95 -14.70 -20.94
N LYS A 233 10.12 -14.09 -21.22
CA LYS A 233 10.34 -13.29 -22.43
C LYS A 233 10.07 -14.10 -23.69
N SER A 234 10.54 -15.36 -23.74
CA SER A 234 10.30 -16.26 -24.86
C SER A 234 8.81 -16.53 -25.07
N ALA A 235 8.05 -16.79 -23.99
CA ALA A 235 6.60 -16.99 -24.09
C ALA A 235 5.89 -15.78 -24.72
N ILE A 236 6.22 -14.56 -24.27
CA ILE A 236 5.60 -13.31 -24.75
C ILE A 236 5.97 -13.00 -26.20
N SER A 237 7.23 -13.21 -26.57
CA SER A 237 7.72 -12.89 -27.93
C SER A 237 7.02 -13.66 -29.05
N GLN A 238 6.36 -14.79 -28.74
CA GLN A 238 5.57 -15.56 -29.72
C GLN A 238 4.38 -14.79 -30.29
N TYR A 239 3.99 -13.68 -29.66
CA TYR A 239 2.82 -12.87 -30.03
C TYR A 239 3.20 -11.56 -30.72
N GLY A 240 4.39 -11.47 -31.31
CA GLY A 240 4.81 -10.34 -32.14
C GLY A 240 5.11 -9.05 -31.38
N VAL A 241 5.21 -9.12 -30.06
CA VAL A 241 5.80 -8.05 -29.24
C VAL A 241 7.31 -8.09 -29.42
N ASP A 242 7.93 -6.93 -29.55
CA ASP A 242 9.38 -6.79 -29.69
C ASP A 242 10.11 -7.57 -28.56
N HIS A 243 11.31 -8.07 -28.87
CA HIS A 243 12.14 -8.83 -27.94
C HIS A 243 12.63 -8.00 -26.72
N ASP A 244 12.25 -6.72 -26.67
CA ASP A 244 12.64 -5.74 -25.67
C ASP A 244 11.74 -5.68 -24.43
N VAL A 245 10.83 -6.63 -24.25
CA VAL A 245 10.06 -6.75 -23.02
C VAL A 245 10.98 -7.06 -21.83
N ASP A 246 10.94 -6.19 -20.82
CA ASP A 246 11.63 -6.42 -19.56
C ASP A 246 10.78 -7.30 -18.62
N VAL A 247 11.48 -8.10 -17.80
CA VAL A 247 10.87 -8.92 -16.75
C VAL A 247 11.58 -8.58 -15.44
N GLU A 248 10.81 -8.18 -14.43
CA GLU A 248 11.31 -7.77 -13.13
C GLU A 248 10.80 -8.69 -12.03
N PHE A 249 11.73 -9.19 -11.22
CA PHE A 249 11.42 -9.94 -10.00
C PHE A 249 11.64 -9.01 -8.81
N LEU A 250 10.58 -8.70 -8.08
CA LEU A 250 10.61 -7.76 -6.96
C LEU A 250 10.10 -8.43 -5.68
N PRO A 251 10.64 -8.07 -4.50
CA PRO A 251 10.09 -8.53 -3.24
C PRO A 251 8.74 -7.84 -3.02
N GLY A 252 7.66 -8.61 -2.93
CA GLY A 252 6.33 -8.01 -2.83
C GLY A 252 5.36 -8.82 -1.99
N ARG A 253 4.34 -8.13 -1.51
CA ARG A 253 3.26 -8.69 -0.71
C ARG A 253 1.91 -8.45 -1.36
N LEU A 254 1.02 -9.33 -0.95
CA LEU A 254 -0.40 -9.31 -1.24
C LEU A 254 -1.08 -9.57 0.09
N SER A 255 -1.94 -8.65 0.51
CA SER A 255 -2.63 -8.79 1.79
C SER A 255 -4.00 -8.14 1.74
N PHE A 256 -4.86 -8.63 2.63
CA PHE A 256 -5.94 -7.82 3.16
C PHE A 256 -5.34 -6.71 4.02
N LEU A 257 -5.91 -5.52 3.96
CA LEU A 257 -5.36 -4.32 4.59
C LEU A 257 -5.61 -4.39 6.11
N GLN A 258 -4.77 -5.14 6.83
CA GLN A 258 -4.90 -5.40 8.26
C GLN A 258 -4.80 -4.11 9.09
N ASN A 259 -5.18 -4.20 10.36
CA ASN A 259 -5.60 -3.03 11.11
C ASN A 259 -4.50 -2.43 11.98
N ARG A 260 -4.21 -1.15 11.73
CA ARG A 260 -3.56 -0.25 12.66
C ARG A 260 -4.55 0.83 13.11
N GLY A 261 -4.46 1.22 14.38
CA GLY A 261 -5.20 2.37 14.91
C GLY A 261 -4.73 3.66 14.26
N VAL A 262 -5.67 4.52 13.88
CA VAL A 262 -5.40 5.87 13.35
C VAL A 262 -6.23 6.90 14.08
N SER A 263 -5.68 8.11 14.24
CA SER A 263 -6.45 9.23 14.78
C SER A 263 -7.42 9.77 13.73
N LEU A 264 -8.67 9.95 14.12
CA LEU A 264 -9.74 10.56 13.33
C LEU A 264 -10.14 11.94 13.85
N ALA A 265 -9.35 12.52 14.77
CA ALA A 265 -9.65 13.79 15.43
C ALA A 265 -9.90 14.96 14.46
N ASN A 266 -9.32 14.92 13.27
CA ASN A 266 -9.47 15.96 12.24
C ASN A 266 -10.52 15.64 11.18
N ARG A 267 -11.12 14.43 11.23
CA ARG A 267 -12.03 13.94 10.19
C ARG A 267 -13.48 13.91 10.64
N ILE A 268 -13.71 13.74 11.94
CA ILE A 268 -15.05 13.70 12.50
C ILE A 268 -15.47 15.12 12.89
N ASP A 269 -16.65 15.52 12.41
CA ASP A 269 -17.25 16.80 12.75
C ASP A 269 -17.71 16.85 14.21
N ALA A 270 -18.06 18.04 14.70
CA ALA A 270 -18.54 18.20 16.08
C ALA A 270 -19.83 17.42 16.39
N ASN A 271 -20.58 17.00 15.36
CA ASN A 271 -21.81 16.24 15.50
C ASN A 271 -21.55 14.73 15.64
N GLY A 272 -20.32 14.27 15.37
CA GLY A 272 -19.99 12.86 15.32
C GLY A 272 -20.73 12.13 14.20
N ARG A 273 -21.07 12.82 13.11
CA ARG A 273 -21.80 12.19 12.00
C ARG A 273 -20.86 11.24 11.28
N LEU A 274 -21.29 9.98 11.17
CA LEU A 274 -20.59 8.99 10.39
C LEU A 274 -20.98 9.10 8.91
N ALA A 275 -19.99 8.90 8.04
CA ALA A 275 -20.13 9.00 6.60
C ALA A 275 -19.22 7.97 5.92
N MET A 276 -19.34 7.85 4.59
CA MET A 276 -18.39 7.11 3.76
C MET A 276 -16.95 7.47 4.14
N GLY A 277 -16.09 6.45 4.23
CA GLY A 277 -14.68 6.63 4.57
C GLY A 277 -14.36 6.75 6.06
N HIS A 278 -15.36 6.72 6.95
CA HIS A 278 -15.12 6.69 8.38
C HIS A 278 -14.82 5.28 8.90
N SER A 279 -14.30 5.21 10.12
CA SER A 279 -13.95 3.95 10.77
C SER A 279 -15.17 3.21 11.31
N ILE A 280 -15.17 1.90 11.08
CA ILE A 280 -16.06 0.92 11.69
C ILE A 280 -15.27 -0.30 12.15
N GLY A 281 -15.82 -1.05 13.11
CA GLY A 281 -15.24 -2.32 13.56
C GLY A 281 -16.27 -3.14 14.32
N ILE A 282 -15.93 -4.39 14.66
CA ILE A 282 -16.77 -5.22 15.51
C ILE A 282 -16.78 -4.60 16.91
N HIS A 283 -17.96 -4.45 17.51
CA HIS A 283 -18.15 -3.71 18.76
C HIS A 283 -17.23 -4.17 19.90
N THR A 284 -16.99 -5.48 19.96
CA THR A 284 -16.25 -6.15 21.04
C THR A 284 -14.77 -6.37 20.73
N GLU A 285 -14.30 -6.05 19.53
CA GLU A 285 -12.94 -6.35 19.07
C GLU A 285 -12.09 -5.09 18.86
N GLN A 286 -10.79 -5.30 18.61
CA GLN A 286 -9.82 -4.25 18.28
C GLN A 286 -9.49 -4.26 16.78
N ASN A 287 -10.49 -4.57 15.95
CA ASN A 287 -10.40 -4.48 14.52
C ASN A 287 -11.00 -3.15 14.03
N ALA A 288 -10.62 -2.76 12.82
CA ALA A 288 -11.13 -1.57 12.14
C ALA A 288 -11.30 -1.88 10.65
N GLY A 289 -11.92 -0.94 9.96
CA GLY A 289 -12.09 -0.93 8.52
C GLY A 289 -12.90 0.29 8.11
N THR A 290 -13.20 0.39 6.84
CA THR A 290 -13.90 1.55 6.28
C THR A 290 -15.40 1.29 6.16
N LEU A 291 -16.19 2.27 6.60
CA LEU A 291 -17.59 2.39 6.21
C LEU A 291 -17.62 2.79 4.74
N GLY A 292 -17.93 1.86 3.85
CA GLY A 292 -17.93 2.12 2.41
C GLY A 292 -18.94 3.18 2.04
N GLY A 293 -20.21 2.95 2.35
CA GLY A 293 -21.27 3.92 2.13
C GLY A 293 -22.61 3.33 2.50
N TYR A 294 -23.64 4.16 2.54
CA TYR A 294 -25.01 3.75 2.85
C TYR A 294 -25.71 3.19 1.63
N PHE A 295 -26.50 2.14 1.83
CA PHE A 295 -27.26 1.45 0.79
C PHE A 295 -28.62 1.00 1.32
N THR A 296 -29.58 0.90 0.41
CA THR A 296 -30.82 0.15 0.64
C THR A 296 -30.68 -1.24 0.02
N LEU A 297 -31.10 -2.27 0.77
CA LEU A 297 -31.21 -3.63 0.28
C LEU A 297 -32.66 -4.06 0.40
N GLU A 298 -33.34 -4.24 -0.74
CA GLU A 298 -34.72 -4.69 -0.77
C GLU A 298 -34.78 -6.21 -0.92
N GLN A 299 -35.44 -6.90 0.01
CA GLN A 299 -35.66 -8.33 -0.07
C GLN A 299 -37.07 -8.66 0.44
N ASN A 300 -37.81 -9.46 -0.31
CA ASN A 300 -39.18 -9.87 0.05
C ASN A 300 -40.11 -8.67 0.33
N GLY A 301 -39.94 -7.56 -0.41
CA GLY A 301 -40.71 -6.32 -0.22
C GLY A 301 -40.38 -5.53 1.05
N LYS A 302 -39.38 -5.97 1.83
CA LYS A 302 -38.83 -5.22 2.96
C LYS A 302 -37.58 -4.48 2.52
N VAL A 303 -37.52 -3.18 2.82
CA VAL A 303 -36.32 -2.35 2.59
C VAL A 303 -35.48 -2.33 3.86
N HIS A 304 -34.25 -2.80 3.74
CA HIS A 304 -33.24 -2.77 4.80
C HIS A 304 -32.30 -1.59 4.57
N LYS A 305 -32.17 -0.72 5.57
CA LYS A 305 -31.25 0.43 5.54
C LYS A 305 -29.93 0.02 6.18
N GLY A 306 -28.84 0.15 5.45
CA GLY A 306 -27.55 -0.35 5.90
C GLY A 306 -26.37 0.33 5.26
N PHE A 307 -25.19 -0.27 5.43
CA PHE A 307 -23.98 0.12 4.74
C PHE A 307 -23.18 -1.10 4.29
N LEU A 308 -22.32 -0.91 3.28
CA LEU A 308 -21.37 -1.91 2.81
C LEU A 308 -19.98 -1.71 3.40
N THR A 309 -19.27 -2.82 3.61
CA THR A 309 -17.84 -2.89 3.94
C THR A 309 -17.26 -4.22 3.47
N ALA A 310 -15.97 -4.47 3.71
CA ALA A 310 -15.34 -5.76 3.40
C ALA A 310 -15.71 -6.83 4.46
N TYR A 311 -15.84 -8.09 4.06
CA TYR A 311 -16.22 -9.16 5.00
C TYR A 311 -15.15 -9.35 6.09
N HIS A 312 -13.86 -9.32 5.75
CA HIS A 312 -12.80 -9.45 6.76
C HIS A 312 -12.78 -8.31 7.81
N VAL A 313 -13.43 -7.18 7.55
CA VAL A 313 -13.60 -6.09 8.54
C VAL A 313 -14.66 -6.45 9.60
N VAL A 314 -15.61 -7.32 9.26
CA VAL A 314 -16.69 -7.75 10.17
C VAL A 314 -16.62 -9.25 10.50
N ARG A 315 -15.55 -9.93 10.08
CA ARG A 315 -15.28 -11.32 10.46
C ARG A 315 -14.74 -11.33 11.90
N PRO A 316 -15.40 -12.02 12.85
CA PRO A 316 -14.86 -12.12 14.20
C PRO A 316 -13.49 -12.80 14.22
N SER A 317 -12.66 -12.37 15.17
CA SER A 317 -11.30 -12.91 15.35
C SER A 317 -11.36 -14.34 15.87
N ASP A 318 -10.33 -15.14 15.56
CA ASP A 318 -10.21 -16.48 16.10
C ASP A 318 -9.99 -16.36 17.62
N SER A 319 -10.99 -16.71 18.43
CA SER A 319 -10.91 -16.54 19.89
C SER A 319 -9.83 -17.46 20.47
N PRO A 320 -8.82 -16.92 21.20
CA PRO A 320 -7.75 -17.72 21.79
C PRO A 320 -8.27 -18.66 22.89
N SER A 321 -9.47 -18.43 23.41
CA SER A 321 -10.11 -19.23 24.47
C SER A 321 -10.79 -20.51 23.97
N GLY A 322 -10.60 -20.88 22.69
CA GLY A 322 -11.29 -22.02 22.10
C GLY A 322 -12.78 -21.74 21.85
N GLY A 323 -13.09 -20.51 21.44
CA GLY A 323 -14.44 -20.14 20.99
C GLY A 323 -14.95 -21.07 19.88
N ASN A 324 -16.24 -20.99 19.58
CA ASN A 324 -16.93 -21.91 18.70
C ASN A 324 -16.30 -21.96 17.28
N THR A 325 -15.31 -22.81 17.08
CA THR A 325 -14.57 -22.95 15.81
C THR A 325 -15.49 -23.35 14.66
N SER A 326 -16.61 -24.01 14.97
CA SER A 326 -17.64 -24.34 13.98
C SER A 326 -18.36 -23.11 13.45
N PHE A 327 -18.68 -22.13 14.30
CA PHE A 327 -19.31 -20.87 13.88
C PHE A 327 -18.46 -20.12 12.86
N LEU A 328 -17.17 -19.91 13.15
CA LEU A 328 -16.26 -19.23 12.23
C LEU A 328 -16.04 -20.02 10.94
N ALA A 329 -15.94 -21.35 11.02
CA ALA A 329 -15.79 -22.20 9.84
C ALA A 329 -17.04 -22.15 8.94
N ASP A 330 -18.23 -22.13 9.52
CA ASP A 330 -19.49 -22.05 8.78
C ASP A 330 -19.70 -20.65 8.19
N LEU A 331 -19.37 -19.59 8.94
CA LEU A 331 -19.40 -18.21 8.45
C LEU A 331 -18.37 -17.98 7.33
N ASP A 332 -17.15 -18.52 7.46
CA ASP A 332 -16.13 -18.44 6.41
C ASP A 332 -16.57 -19.20 5.15
N ARG A 333 -17.17 -20.38 5.34
CA ARG A 333 -17.63 -21.25 4.25
C ARG A 333 -18.80 -20.68 3.48
N SER A 334 -19.82 -20.29 4.24
CA SER A 334 -21.15 -20.02 3.72
C SER A 334 -21.58 -18.59 3.94
N GLY A 335 -20.74 -17.70 4.47
CA GLY A 335 -21.14 -16.32 4.77
C GLY A 335 -22.38 -16.27 5.66
N CYS A 336 -23.22 -15.27 5.47
CA CYS A 336 -24.57 -15.23 6.04
C CYS A 336 -25.55 -14.53 5.10
N SER A 337 -26.84 -14.74 5.36
CA SER A 337 -27.95 -14.08 4.68
C SER A 337 -29.12 -13.89 5.66
N PHE A 338 -30.19 -13.22 5.22
CA PHE A 338 -31.39 -13.07 6.04
C PHE A 338 -32.08 -14.40 6.40
N GLU A 339 -31.93 -15.43 5.56
CA GLU A 339 -32.49 -16.76 5.81
C GLU A 339 -31.57 -17.64 6.65
N THR A 340 -30.27 -17.45 6.48
CA THR A 340 -29.22 -18.16 7.21
C THR A 340 -28.43 -17.12 7.99
N PRO A 341 -29.03 -16.53 9.05
CA PRO A 341 -28.32 -15.55 9.86
C PRO A 341 -27.10 -16.21 10.51
N PRO A 342 -26.07 -15.43 10.85
CA PRO A 342 -24.93 -15.96 11.59
C PRO A 342 -25.41 -16.56 12.93
N ALA A 343 -24.77 -17.64 13.39
CA ALA A 343 -25.14 -18.29 14.65
C ALA A 343 -24.95 -17.36 15.87
N GLU A 344 -24.07 -16.37 15.74
CA GLU A 344 -23.83 -15.32 16.73
C GLU A 344 -24.05 -13.95 16.10
N ASP A 345 -24.67 -13.03 16.83
CA ASP A 345 -24.91 -11.66 16.37
C ASP A 345 -23.58 -10.89 16.26
N ILE A 346 -23.24 -10.47 15.04
CA ILE A 346 -22.05 -9.65 14.77
C ILE A 346 -22.46 -8.18 14.77
N GLN A 347 -22.30 -7.52 15.92
CA GLN A 347 -22.57 -6.09 16.08
C GLN A 347 -21.40 -5.24 15.59
N VAL A 348 -21.71 -4.26 14.74
CA VAL A 348 -20.73 -3.32 14.17
C VAL A 348 -20.94 -1.95 14.78
N SER A 349 -19.84 -1.30 15.15
CA SER A 349 -19.84 0.04 15.73
C SER A 349 -19.02 1.01 14.90
N GLY A 350 -19.36 2.29 15.02
CA GLY A 350 -18.51 3.40 14.57
C GLY A 350 -18.34 4.41 15.69
N VAL A 351 -17.19 5.05 15.87
CA VAL A 351 -15.83 4.75 15.37
C VAL A 351 -15.30 3.43 15.97
N ALA A 352 -14.46 2.67 15.24
CA ALA A 352 -13.86 1.45 15.80
C ALA A 352 -13.06 1.73 17.08
N ARG A 353 -13.02 0.77 18.00
CA ARG A 353 -12.40 0.96 19.32
C ARG A 353 -10.93 1.35 19.25
N ILE A 354 -10.17 0.69 18.36
CA ILE A 354 -8.74 0.96 18.17
C ILE A 354 -8.48 2.40 17.69
N ASP A 355 -9.38 2.96 16.87
CA ASP A 355 -9.27 4.31 16.33
C ASP A 355 -9.74 5.38 17.27
N ARG A 356 -10.79 5.08 18.05
CA ARG A 356 -11.17 5.93 19.18
C ARG A 356 -10.00 6.07 20.13
N ASP A 357 -9.38 4.95 20.53
CA ASP A 357 -8.27 4.96 21.48
C ASP A 357 -7.07 5.75 20.93
N GLU A 358 -6.75 5.61 19.65
CA GLU A 358 -5.69 6.41 19.01
C GLU A 358 -6.07 7.90 18.87
N SER A 359 -7.34 8.20 18.60
CA SER A 359 -7.85 9.58 18.54
C SER A 359 -7.76 10.27 19.90
N LEU A 360 -8.19 9.60 20.99
CA LEU A 360 -8.08 10.12 22.35
C LEU A 360 -6.62 10.40 22.72
N LYS A 361 -5.72 9.43 22.48
CA LYS A 361 -4.27 9.62 22.70
C LYS A 361 -3.69 10.77 21.89
N ASN A 362 -4.12 10.96 20.64
CA ASN A 362 -3.66 12.04 19.80
C ASN A 362 -4.15 13.40 20.31
N ILE A 363 -5.43 13.50 20.68
CA ILE A 363 -6.04 14.70 21.25
C ILE A 363 -5.34 15.07 22.56
N GLU A 364 -5.14 14.13 23.48
CA GLU A 364 -4.46 14.35 24.76
C GLU A 364 -3.04 14.88 24.57
N ARG A 365 -2.27 14.29 23.65
CA ARG A 365 -0.93 14.78 23.28
C ARG A 365 -0.97 16.22 22.76
N HIS A 366 -1.92 16.54 21.88
CA HIS A 366 -2.05 17.88 21.32
C HIS A 366 -2.47 18.91 22.38
N VAL A 367 -3.43 18.57 23.24
CA VAL A 367 -3.87 19.43 24.35
C VAL A 367 -2.71 19.67 25.32
N ALA A 368 -1.94 18.64 25.69
CA ALA A 368 -0.77 18.79 26.55
C ALA A 368 0.29 19.72 25.91
N ALA A 369 0.59 19.55 24.63
CA ALA A 369 1.53 20.40 23.91
C ALA A 369 1.05 21.87 23.83
N LEU A 370 -0.23 22.10 23.57
CA LEU A 370 -0.82 23.45 23.55
C LEU A 370 -0.82 24.10 24.93
N LYS A 371 -1.14 23.36 26.00
CA LYS A 371 -1.05 23.86 27.38
C LYS A 371 0.37 24.28 27.74
N GLY A 372 1.37 23.48 27.38
CA GLY A 372 2.78 23.85 27.56
C GLY A 372 3.17 25.12 26.80
N ARG A 373 2.66 25.31 25.57
CA ARG A 373 2.85 26.56 24.81
C ARG A 373 2.16 27.76 25.44
N VAL A 374 0.94 27.60 25.95
CA VAL A 374 0.17 28.62 26.66
C VAL A 374 0.90 29.07 27.93
N GLU A 375 1.42 28.11 28.70
CA GLU A 375 2.20 28.40 29.91
C GLU A 375 3.48 29.18 29.56
N ALA A 376 4.25 28.72 28.56
CA ALA A 376 5.46 29.41 28.13
C ALA A 376 5.20 30.83 27.60
N LEU A 377 4.12 31.05 26.84
CA LEU A 377 3.72 32.37 26.36
C LEU A 377 3.23 33.27 27.49
N SER A 378 2.45 32.72 28.42
CA SER A 378 1.98 33.45 29.62
C SER A 378 3.14 33.92 30.47
N ASN A 379 4.14 33.05 30.71
CA ASN A 379 5.34 33.40 31.47
C ASN A 379 6.14 34.53 30.78
N ARG A 380 6.29 34.48 29.45
CA ARG A 380 6.95 35.56 28.69
C ARG A 380 6.18 36.89 28.75
N LEU A 381 4.86 36.85 28.76
CA LEU A 381 4.05 38.06 28.93
C LEU A 381 4.21 38.65 30.33
N ALA A 382 4.15 37.80 31.37
CA ALA A 382 4.39 38.22 32.74
C ALA A 382 5.79 38.83 32.93
N GLU A 383 6.83 38.22 32.33
CA GLU A 383 8.19 38.78 32.32
C GLU A 383 8.26 40.17 31.68
N ARG A 384 7.57 40.37 30.55
CA ARG A 384 7.52 41.68 29.88
C ARG A 384 6.83 42.73 30.74
N GLU A 385 5.71 42.37 31.36
CA GLU A 385 4.97 43.24 32.26
C GLU A 385 5.81 43.62 33.48
N MET A 386 6.55 42.67 34.06
CA MET A 386 7.51 42.94 35.14
C MET A 386 8.63 43.90 34.72
N LEU A 387 9.00 43.91 33.44
CA LEU A 387 9.96 44.85 32.86
C LEU A 387 9.33 46.20 32.44
N GLY A 388 8.04 46.43 32.74
CA GLY A 388 7.31 47.63 32.34
C GLY A 388 7.08 47.74 30.83
N LYS A 389 7.18 46.63 30.09
CA LYS A 389 6.95 46.57 28.65
C LYS A 389 5.53 46.10 28.39
N GLU A 390 4.86 46.74 27.43
CA GLU A 390 3.53 46.31 27.01
C GLU A 390 3.57 44.89 26.37
N PRO A 391 2.52 44.07 26.61
CA PRO A 391 2.29 42.82 25.91
C PRO A 391 2.28 43.04 24.39
N LEU A 392 2.89 42.12 23.63
CA LEU A 392 2.80 42.17 22.18
C LEU A 392 1.40 41.66 21.75
N PRO A 393 0.64 42.39 20.91
CA PRO A 393 -0.69 41.96 20.46
C PRO A 393 -0.68 40.57 19.82
N ALA A 394 0.37 40.23 19.07
CA ALA A 394 0.54 38.90 18.48
C ALA A 394 0.58 37.77 19.52
N GLN A 395 1.20 38.00 20.69
CA GLN A 395 1.27 36.99 21.76
C GLN A 395 -0.10 36.78 22.41
N GLN A 396 -0.88 37.86 22.60
CA GLN A 396 -2.24 37.77 23.12
C GLN A 396 -3.16 37.03 22.14
N GLN A 397 -3.04 37.33 20.84
CA GLN A 397 -3.78 36.62 19.79
C GLN A 397 -3.44 35.12 19.77
N MET A 398 -2.15 34.77 19.88
CA MET A 398 -1.72 33.37 19.95
C MET A 398 -2.28 32.65 21.19
N LEU A 399 -2.40 33.33 22.33
CA LEU A 399 -3.03 32.76 23.53
C LEU A 399 -4.53 32.51 23.33
N SER A 400 -5.26 33.46 22.74
CA SER A 400 -6.69 33.30 22.42
C SER A 400 -6.90 32.10 21.49
N GLN A 401 -6.13 32.04 20.40
CA GLN A 401 -6.20 30.94 19.43
C GLN A 401 -5.88 29.58 20.07
N ALA A 402 -4.86 29.52 20.94
CA ALA A 402 -4.52 28.30 21.64
C ALA A 402 -5.63 27.86 22.62
N ALA A 403 -6.27 28.80 23.32
CA ALA A 403 -7.39 28.51 24.21
C ALA A 403 -8.62 28.00 23.45
N GLU A 404 -8.95 28.61 22.31
CA GLU A 404 -10.02 28.18 21.41
C GLU A 404 -9.76 26.75 20.89
N LEU A 405 -8.54 26.48 20.43
CA LEU A 405 -8.16 25.15 19.94
C LEU A 405 -8.17 24.08 21.05
N ILE A 406 -7.75 24.42 22.28
CA ILE A 406 -7.88 23.51 23.43
C ILE A 406 -9.36 23.21 23.71
N SER A 407 -10.23 24.22 23.64
CA SER A 407 -11.67 24.03 23.84
C SER A 407 -12.29 23.13 22.77
N GLU A 408 -11.91 23.33 21.50
CA GLU A 408 -12.34 22.48 20.39
C GLU A 408 -11.88 21.02 20.59
N LEU A 409 -10.60 20.83 20.93
CA LEU A 409 -10.01 19.50 21.16
C LEU A 409 -10.66 18.79 22.35
N ASN A 410 -10.99 19.49 23.44
CA ASN A 410 -11.73 18.89 24.56
C ASN A 410 -13.16 18.50 24.15
N SER A 411 -13.83 19.30 23.33
CA SER A 411 -15.17 18.95 22.81
C SER A 411 -15.11 17.69 21.94
N LYS A 412 -14.04 17.53 21.15
CA LYS A 412 -13.77 16.31 20.39
C LYS A 412 -13.41 15.13 21.29
N HIS A 413 -12.65 15.35 22.37
CA HIS A 413 -12.35 14.31 23.37
C HIS A 413 -13.65 13.75 23.96
N ASP A 414 -14.56 14.61 24.42
CA ASP A 414 -15.87 14.23 24.95
C ASP A 414 -16.74 13.47 23.92
N LEU A 415 -16.58 13.79 22.63
CA LEU A 415 -17.23 13.06 21.55
C LEU A 415 -16.67 11.63 21.41
N PHE A 416 -15.35 11.46 21.40
CA PHE A 416 -14.71 10.14 21.29
C PHE A 416 -14.91 9.27 22.54
N GLU A 417 -14.99 9.86 23.73
CA GLU A 417 -15.35 9.13 24.96
C GLU A 417 -16.75 8.49 24.90
N ARG A 418 -17.67 9.09 24.11
CA ARG A 418 -19.01 8.55 23.86
C ARG A 418 -19.05 7.53 22.71
N MET A 419 -17.90 7.14 22.17
CA MET A 419 -17.72 6.11 21.14
C MET A 419 -17.00 4.89 21.75
N PRO A 420 -17.05 3.68 21.13
CA PRO A 420 -17.82 3.30 19.95
C PRO A 420 -19.34 3.31 20.19
N GLN A 421 -20.14 3.64 19.17
CA GLN A 421 -21.60 3.47 19.18
C GLN A 421 -21.98 2.31 18.28
N VAL A 422 -22.81 1.39 18.79
CA VAL A 422 -23.37 0.31 17.96
C VAL A 422 -24.21 0.93 16.86
N MET A 423 -23.85 0.65 15.62
CA MET A 423 -24.57 1.15 14.44
C MET A 423 -25.59 0.16 13.94
N GLY A 424 -25.30 -1.14 14.06
CA GLY A 424 -26.07 -2.18 13.39
C GLY A 424 -25.48 -3.56 13.55
N LYS A 425 -25.99 -4.49 12.76
CA LYS A 425 -25.54 -5.89 12.75
C LYS A 425 -25.37 -6.42 11.33
N VAL A 426 -24.44 -7.36 11.17
CA VAL A 426 -24.22 -8.03 9.88
C VAL A 426 -25.40 -8.95 9.58
N VAL A 427 -26.07 -8.73 8.45
CA VAL A 427 -27.23 -9.55 8.03
C VAL A 427 -27.00 -10.29 6.72
N ALA A 428 -26.03 -9.85 5.91
CA ALA A 428 -25.58 -10.57 4.74
C ALA A 428 -24.08 -10.38 4.55
N ALA A 429 -23.37 -11.45 4.21
CA ALA A 429 -21.93 -11.40 3.95
C ALA A 429 -21.48 -12.50 2.99
N SER A 430 -20.40 -12.22 2.26
CA SER A 430 -19.82 -13.16 1.31
C SER A 430 -19.23 -14.40 1.96
N GLY A 431 -18.68 -14.27 3.18
CA GLY A 431 -17.73 -15.25 3.71
C GLY A 431 -16.39 -15.16 2.97
N LYS A 432 -15.56 -16.21 3.04
CA LYS A 432 -14.34 -16.37 2.23
C LYS A 432 -14.68 -16.84 0.82
N ALA A 433 -15.57 -16.14 0.14
CA ALA A 433 -16.07 -16.54 -1.17
C ALA A 433 -15.08 -16.22 -2.31
N VAL A 434 -15.19 -17.02 -3.38
CA VAL A 434 -14.61 -16.75 -4.70
C VAL A 434 -15.71 -16.92 -5.74
N LEU A 435 -15.81 -15.99 -6.68
CA LEU A 435 -16.70 -16.09 -7.84
C LEU A 435 -15.84 -16.20 -9.10
N GLY A 436 -15.78 -17.41 -9.67
CA GLY A 436 -14.82 -17.70 -10.74
C GLY A 436 -13.37 -17.58 -10.25
N ARG A 437 -12.63 -16.61 -10.79
CA ARG A 437 -11.25 -16.29 -10.38
C ARG A 437 -11.17 -14.99 -9.56
N ARG A 438 -12.26 -14.49 -9.02
CA ARG A 438 -12.33 -13.21 -8.28
C ARG A 438 -12.63 -13.45 -6.82
N ILE A 439 -11.99 -12.68 -5.95
CA ILE A 439 -12.35 -12.68 -4.53
C ILE A 439 -13.62 -11.88 -4.32
N MET A 440 -14.54 -12.46 -3.55
CA MET A 440 -15.72 -11.75 -3.06
C MET A 440 -15.53 -11.54 -1.56
N ASP A 441 -15.41 -10.28 -1.16
CA ASP A 441 -15.12 -9.88 0.22
C ASP A 441 -15.96 -8.66 0.57
N TRP A 442 -17.23 -8.91 0.89
CA TRP A 442 -18.20 -7.87 1.18
C TRP A 442 -19.13 -8.30 2.31
N ALA A 443 -19.62 -7.31 3.07
CA ALA A 443 -20.66 -7.49 4.06
C ALA A 443 -21.62 -6.29 4.05
N PHE A 444 -22.89 -6.58 4.25
CA PHE A 444 -23.95 -5.61 4.46
C PHE A 444 -24.36 -5.60 5.94
N VAL A 445 -24.25 -4.43 6.54
CA VAL A 445 -24.62 -4.18 7.94
C VAL A 445 -25.94 -3.43 7.95
N GLU A 446 -26.99 -4.04 8.49
CA GLU A 446 -28.29 -3.38 8.71
C GLU A 446 -28.19 -2.48 9.93
N LEU A 447 -28.56 -1.20 9.77
CA LEU A 447 -28.54 -0.22 10.84
C LEU A 447 -29.67 -0.48 11.86
N THR A 448 -29.44 -0.13 13.12
CA THR A 448 -30.56 0.01 14.08
C THR A 448 -31.44 1.19 13.67
N GLU A 449 -32.67 1.25 14.18
CA GLU A 449 -33.59 2.37 13.88
C GLU A 449 -32.97 3.71 14.28
N GLU A 450 -32.36 3.79 15.47
CA GLU A 450 -31.72 5.01 15.97
C GLU A 450 -30.51 5.42 15.12
N ALA A 451 -29.70 4.45 14.68
CA ALA A 451 -28.55 4.71 13.82
C ALA A 451 -29.00 5.10 12.40
N ALA A 452 -30.08 4.51 11.88
CA ALA A 452 -30.65 4.87 10.60
C ALA A 452 -31.17 6.31 10.61
N ASP A 453 -31.92 6.70 11.64
CA ASP A 453 -32.44 8.07 11.78
C ASP A 453 -31.33 9.11 11.92
N LYS A 454 -30.23 8.75 12.59
CA LYS A 454 -29.10 9.65 12.83
C LYS A 454 -28.15 9.78 11.64
N PHE A 455 -27.85 8.68 10.96
CA PHE A 455 -26.72 8.61 10.02
C PHE A 455 -27.11 8.32 8.57
N PHE A 456 -28.17 7.55 8.35
CA PHE A 456 -28.51 7.07 7.02
C PHE A 456 -28.89 8.22 6.09
N GLY A 457 -28.25 8.28 4.93
CA GLY A 457 -28.48 9.31 3.95
C GLY A 457 -27.76 9.01 2.64
N PRO A 458 -27.91 9.87 1.62
CA PRO A 458 -27.20 9.71 0.36
C PRO A 458 -25.70 9.76 0.59
N ASN A 459 -24.96 8.88 -0.08
CA ASN A 459 -23.52 9.05 -0.23
C ASN A 459 -23.29 10.25 -1.13
N VAL A 460 -22.30 11.07 -0.81
CA VAL A 460 -21.98 12.28 -1.55
C VAL A 460 -20.58 12.19 -2.14
N MET A 461 -20.38 12.83 -3.28
CA MET A 461 -19.07 12.96 -3.89
C MET A 461 -18.13 13.75 -2.96
N PRO A 462 -16.95 13.22 -2.62
CA PRO A 462 -16.01 13.91 -1.74
C PRO A 462 -15.37 15.12 -2.46
N ALA A 463 -14.90 16.08 -1.65
CA ALA A 463 -14.12 17.22 -2.13
C ALA A 463 -12.81 16.74 -2.76
N LEU A 464 -12.56 17.05 -4.04
CA LEU A 464 -11.29 16.75 -4.69
C LEU A 464 -10.23 17.78 -4.29
N PRO A 465 -9.10 17.37 -3.67
CA PRO A 465 -7.99 18.27 -3.40
C PRO A 465 -7.49 18.90 -4.69
N SER A 466 -7.14 20.17 -4.65
CA SER A 466 -6.57 20.89 -5.79
C SER A 466 -5.34 20.19 -6.36
N GLU A 467 -4.55 19.55 -5.51
CA GLU A 467 -3.37 18.78 -5.91
C GLU A 467 -3.75 17.55 -6.75
N SER A 468 -4.88 16.91 -6.44
CA SER A 468 -5.37 15.74 -7.17
C SER A 468 -5.93 16.12 -8.55
N GLN A 469 -6.49 17.32 -8.71
CA GLN A 469 -6.96 17.80 -10.02
C GLN A 469 -5.82 17.88 -11.02
N SER A 470 -4.63 18.28 -10.57
CA SER A 470 -3.44 18.38 -11.43
C SER A 470 -3.01 17.02 -12.00
N SER A 471 -3.23 15.91 -11.26
CA SER A 471 -2.90 14.56 -11.75
C SER A 471 -3.82 14.09 -12.87
N LEU A 472 -5.03 14.64 -12.98
CA LEU A 472 -5.98 14.30 -14.05
C LEU A 472 -5.59 14.93 -15.39
N ASP A 473 -5.00 16.12 -15.34
CA ASP A 473 -4.61 16.88 -16.53
C ASP A 473 -3.40 16.29 -17.28
N LEU A 474 -2.69 15.32 -16.70
CA LEU A 474 -1.41 14.83 -17.23
C LEU A 474 -1.55 13.93 -18.46
N ASP A 475 -2.69 13.26 -18.69
CA ASP A 475 -2.77 12.20 -19.71
C ASP A 475 -3.93 12.31 -20.70
N ASP A 476 -4.99 13.06 -20.39
CA ASP A 476 -6.16 13.10 -21.25
C ASP A 476 -6.71 14.52 -21.40
N HIS A 477 -6.52 15.11 -22.58
CA HIS A 477 -7.07 16.43 -22.92
C HIS A 477 -8.60 16.45 -23.02
N ASN A 478 -9.28 15.29 -22.90
CA ASN A 478 -10.74 15.18 -22.92
C ASN A 478 -11.36 14.94 -21.54
N PHE A 479 -10.66 15.30 -20.47
CA PHE A 479 -11.19 15.08 -19.13
C PHE A 479 -12.49 15.89 -18.91
N ALA A 480 -13.61 15.18 -18.73
CA ALA A 480 -14.88 15.79 -18.35
C ALA A 480 -14.74 16.43 -16.96
N LEU A 481 -15.42 17.56 -16.74
CA LEU A 481 -15.43 18.20 -15.41
C LEU A 481 -15.86 17.15 -14.37
N PRO A 482 -15.09 16.97 -13.27
CA PRO A 482 -15.42 15.96 -12.28
C PRO A 482 -16.79 16.22 -11.67
N TYR A 483 -17.48 15.15 -11.28
CA TYR A 483 -18.78 15.23 -10.63
C TYR A 483 -18.71 16.16 -9.41
N PRO A 484 -19.68 17.08 -9.22
CA PRO A 484 -19.52 18.15 -8.23
C PRO A 484 -19.44 17.63 -6.79
N GLU A 485 -18.58 18.25 -5.98
CA GLU A 485 -18.49 17.97 -4.55
C GLU A 485 -19.86 18.10 -3.86
N GLY A 486 -20.16 17.17 -2.95
CA GLY A 486 -21.37 17.21 -2.14
C GLY A 486 -22.62 16.72 -2.86
N GLU A 487 -22.57 16.51 -4.18
CA GLU A 487 -23.68 15.94 -4.93
C GLU A 487 -23.89 14.46 -4.57
N PRO A 488 -25.16 14.01 -4.44
CA PRO A 488 -25.46 12.61 -4.18
C PRO A 488 -24.96 11.69 -5.30
N LEU A 489 -24.37 10.56 -4.92
CA LEU A 489 -24.06 9.45 -5.81
C LEU A 489 -25.36 8.69 -6.12
N ARG A 490 -25.68 8.48 -7.40
CA ARG A 490 -27.00 7.96 -7.81
C ARG A 490 -26.95 6.65 -8.58
N GLU A 491 -25.79 6.31 -9.14
CA GLU A 491 -25.67 5.21 -10.10
C GLU A 491 -24.55 4.24 -9.72
N PHE A 492 -24.74 2.98 -10.13
CA PHE A 492 -23.67 1.99 -10.17
C PHE A 492 -22.97 2.03 -11.51
N GLY A 493 -21.65 2.01 -11.47
CA GLY A 493 -20.80 1.83 -12.64
C GLY A 493 -20.13 0.46 -12.62
N LYS A 494 -19.08 0.35 -13.44
CA LYS A 494 -18.19 -0.81 -13.48
C LYS A 494 -16.75 -0.32 -13.52
N LEU A 495 -15.82 -1.16 -13.10
CA LEU A 495 -14.41 -0.94 -13.27
C LEU A 495 -14.04 -1.14 -14.74
N GLU A 496 -13.34 -0.17 -15.27
CA GLU A 496 -12.81 -0.11 -16.62
C GLU A 496 -11.31 0.13 -16.50
N LYS A 497 -10.56 -0.55 -17.35
CA LYS A 497 -9.11 -0.43 -17.41
C LYS A 497 -8.73 0.96 -17.94
N GLY A 498 -7.62 1.52 -17.46
CA GLY A 498 -7.15 2.84 -17.86
C GLY A 498 -7.98 4.02 -17.34
N LYS A 499 -9.12 3.79 -16.67
CA LYS A 499 -9.94 4.87 -16.10
C LYS A 499 -9.45 5.28 -14.71
N TYR A 500 -9.74 6.53 -14.35
CA TYR A 500 -9.43 7.09 -13.03
C TYR A 500 -10.57 6.80 -12.05
N TYR A 501 -10.16 6.53 -10.82
CA TYR A 501 -11.05 6.23 -9.72
C TYR A 501 -10.60 6.93 -8.45
N LEU A 502 -11.57 7.23 -7.62
CA LEU A 502 -11.44 7.88 -6.33
C LEU A 502 -11.87 6.91 -5.25
N LYS A 503 -11.23 6.96 -4.09
CA LYS A 503 -11.74 6.26 -2.90
C LYS A 503 -11.51 7.09 -1.65
N LEU A 504 -12.49 7.06 -0.74
CA LEU A 504 -12.38 7.69 0.56
C LEU A 504 -12.22 6.60 1.61
N GLY A 505 -10.98 6.39 2.06
CA GLY A 505 -10.60 5.37 3.04
C GLY A 505 -10.39 5.93 4.44
N ARG A 506 -10.53 5.07 5.46
CA ARG A 506 -10.35 5.47 6.86
C ARG A 506 -8.92 5.84 7.24
N THR A 507 -7.91 5.32 6.52
CA THR A 507 -6.50 5.50 6.84
C THR A 507 -5.90 6.57 5.96
N THR A 508 -6.01 6.41 4.64
CA THR A 508 -5.42 7.35 3.67
C THR A 508 -6.28 8.59 3.41
N GLY A 509 -7.56 8.57 3.81
CA GLY A 509 -8.50 9.61 3.39
C GLY A 509 -8.85 9.46 1.92
N LEU A 510 -8.99 10.59 1.22
CA LEU A 510 -9.29 10.60 -0.20
C LEU A 510 -8.01 10.35 -1.00
N THR A 511 -8.01 9.30 -1.80
CA THR A 511 -6.97 9.08 -2.81
C THR A 511 -7.61 8.89 -4.17
N MET A 512 -6.78 9.08 -5.20
CA MET A 512 -7.17 8.93 -6.58
C MET A 512 -6.11 8.10 -7.29
N GLY A 513 -6.53 7.26 -8.24
CA GLY A 513 -5.61 6.45 -9.00
C GLY A 513 -6.21 5.99 -10.31
N GLN A 514 -5.36 5.46 -11.18
CA GLN A 514 -5.77 4.90 -12.46
C GLN A 514 -5.80 3.38 -12.38
N CYS A 515 -6.85 2.78 -12.93
CA CYS A 515 -6.99 1.33 -13.05
C CYS A 515 -6.01 0.81 -14.11
N ASN A 516 -5.26 -0.24 -13.78
CA ASN A 516 -4.24 -0.80 -14.67
C ASN A 516 -4.87 -1.44 -15.93
N GLY A 517 -4.17 -1.35 -17.08
CA GLY A 517 -4.59 -1.94 -18.36
C GLY A 517 -4.75 -3.46 -18.34
N ALA A 518 -4.11 -4.13 -17.38
CA ALA A 518 -4.19 -5.56 -17.17
C ALA A 518 -4.70 -5.91 -15.77
N LEU A 519 -5.43 -7.02 -15.71
CA LEU A 519 -5.79 -7.66 -14.44
C LEU A 519 -4.56 -8.36 -13.86
N ALA A 520 -4.26 -8.13 -12.58
CA ALA A 520 -3.18 -8.84 -11.91
C ALA A 520 -3.56 -10.30 -11.67
N ARG A 521 -2.58 -11.21 -11.77
CA ARG A 521 -2.69 -12.60 -11.32
C ARG A 521 -2.15 -12.66 -9.91
N CYS A 522 -3.00 -12.98 -8.94
CA CYS A 522 -2.70 -12.90 -7.52
C CYS A 522 -2.68 -14.31 -6.90
N ARG A 523 -1.53 -14.69 -6.36
CA ARG A 523 -1.36 -15.92 -5.57
C ARG A 523 -1.29 -15.57 -4.10
N TRP A 524 -2.34 -15.94 -3.38
CA TRP A 524 -2.49 -15.64 -1.96
C TRP A 524 -1.64 -16.58 -1.10
N SER A 525 -1.11 -16.05 0.02
CA SER A 525 -0.24 -16.77 0.94
C SER A 525 -1.01 -17.80 1.78
N SER A 526 -0.28 -18.61 2.56
CA SER A 526 -0.83 -19.81 3.24
C SER A 526 -1.98 -19.53 4.22
N GLY A 527 -2.08 -18.31 4.78
CA GLY A 527 -3.16 -17.94 5.70
C GLY A 527 -4.53 -17.74 5.05
N VAL A 528 -4.60 -17.65 3.71
CA VAL A 528 -5.82 -17.33 2.94
C VAL A 528 -6.16 -18.48 1.96
N GLN A 529 -5.61 -19.67 2.16
CA GLN A 529 -5.66 -20.74 1.15
C GLN A 529 -7.05 -21.23 0.82
N THR A 530 -7.90 -21.44 1.83
CA THR A 530 -9.22 -22.03 1.59
C THR A 530 -10.24 -20.92 1.42
N ARG A 531 -10.75 -20.83 0.19
CA ARG A 531 -11.96 -20.07 -0.14
C ARG A 531 -13.07 -21.02 -0.56
N TYR A 532 -14.24 -20.49 -0.85
CA TYR A 532 -15.40 -21.28 -1.18
C TYR A 532 -16.09 -20.73 -2.42
N ASP A 533 -16.40 -21.61 -3.36
CA ASP A 533 -17.21 -21.23 -4.53
C ASP A 533 -18.68 -20.98 -4.13
N PRO A 534 -19.56 -20.55 -5.05
CA PRO A 534 -20.98 -20.33 -4.73
C PRO A 534 -21.74 -21.55 -4.19
N ASN A 535 -21.20 -22.77 -4.35
CA ASN A 535 -21.76 -24.02 -3.85
C ASN A 535 -21.14 -24.44 -2.51
N SER A 536 -20.39 -23.54 -1.85
CA SER A 536 -19.64 -23.82 -0.62
C SER A 536 -18.59 -24.91 -0.77
N THR A 537 -18.12 -25.18 -2.00
CA THR A 537 -17.05 -26.13 -2.27
C THR A 537 -15.70 -25.45 -2.02
N PRO A 538 -14.79 -26.06 -1.24
CA PRO A 538 -13.50 -25.46 -0.95
C PRO A 538 -12.66 -25.32 -2.23
N VAL A 539 -12.16 -24.12 -2.47
CA VAL A 539 -11.21 -23.76 -3.53
C VAL A 539 -9.89 -23.39 -2.86
N THR A 540 -8.87 -24.22 -3.08
CA THR A 540 -7.52 -23.97 -2.57
C THR A 540 -6.80 -22.97 -3.48
N LEU A 541 -6.60 -21.75 -2.99
CA LEU A 541 -5.87 -20.70 -3.69
C LEU A 541 -4.36 -20.95 -3.77
N SER A 542 -3.79 -21.86 -2.98
CA SER A 542 -2.37 -22.19 -3.16
C SER A 542 -2.10 -22.90 -4.47
N ASP A 543 -3.06 -23.63 -5.03
CA ASP A 543 -2.88 -24.33 -6.30
C ASP A 543 -3.45 -23.53 -7.48
N ASN A 544 -4.06 -22.38 -7.18
CA ASN A 544 -4.72 -21.50 -8.13
C ASN A 544 -4.17 -20.07 -7.99
N TYR A 545 -4.81 -19.16 -8.70
CA TYR A 545 -4.59 -17.73 -8.58
C TYR A 545 -5.92 -17.03 -8.82
N THR A 546 -6.02 -15.80 -8.32
CA THR A 546 -7.14 -14.92 -8.63
C THR A 546 -6.73 -13.93 -9.69
N GLN A 547 -7.68 -13.40 -10.44
CA GLN A 547 -7.49 -12.26 -11.32
C GLN A 547 -8.03 -11.07 -10.56
N GLU A 548 -7.37 -9.91 -10.50
CA GLU A 548 -7.85 -8.76 -9.73
C GLU A 548 -7.64 -7.43 -10.48
N PHE A 549 -8.53 -6.46 -10.27
CA PHE A 549 -8.30 -5.08 -10.70
C PHE A 549 -7.28 -4.42 -9.77
N VAL A 550 -6.32 -3.70 -10.35
CA VAL A 550 -5.29 -2.95 -9.60
C VAL A 550 -5.45 -1.47 -9.92
N ILE A 551 -5.52 -0.64 -8.88
CA ILE A 551 -5.54 0.82 -9.03
C ILE A 551 -4.26 1.39 -8.41
N LEU A 552 -3.52 2.19 -9.19
CA LEU A 552 -2.27 2.83 -8.77
C LEU A 552 -2.46 4.34 -8.68
N SER A 553 -1.93 4.96 -7.63
CA SER A 553 -1.94 6.41 -7.46
C SER A 553 -0.62 7.00 -7.96
N VAL A 554 -0.71 8.23 -8.47
CA VAL A 554 0.43 9.05 -8.87
C VAL A 554 0.26 10.45 -8.33
N ARG A 555 1.35 11.05 -7.86
CA ARG A 555 1.38 12.45 -7.45
C ARG A 555 2.40 13.23 -8.28
N PRO A 556 2.14 14.51 -8.56
CA PRO A 556 3.12 15.37 -9.18
C PRO A 556 4.28 15.64 -8.21
N ASP A 557 5.50 15.62 -8.74
CA ASP A 557 6.74 16.00 -8.06
C ASP A 557 7.61 16.81 -9.02
N GLY A 558 7.46 18.14 -8.94
CA GLY A 558 8.06 19.06 -9.90
C GLY A 558 7.58 18.81 -11.32
N SER A 559 8.49 18.44 -12.22
CA SER A 559 8.18 18.10 -13.62
C SER A 559 7.94 16.60 -13.87
N ALA A 560 8.03 15.78 -12.82
CA ALA A 560 7.87 14.33 -12.90
C ALA A 560 6.60 13.90 -12.17
N ALA A 561 6.02 12.77 -12.57
CA ALA A 561 5.01 12.06 -11.79
C ALA A 561 5.69 10.87 -11.12
N ILE A 562 5.51 10.76 -9.80
CA ILE A 562 6.00 9.66 -8.99
C ILE A 562 4.82 8.86 -8.44
N GLN A 563 5.05 7.58 -8.18
CA GLN A 563 4.04 6.71 -7.61
C GLN A 563 3.71 7.14 -6.17
N ASP A 564 2.44 7.04 -5.80
CA ASP A 564 1.95 7.39 -4.46
C ASP A 564 1.02 6.30 -3.91
N ASP A 565 0.77 6.33 -2.60
CA ASP A 565 -0.06 5.31 -1.95
C ASP A 565 -1.53 5.50 -2.35
N PHE A 566 -2.07 4.56 -3.12
CA PHE A 566 -3.50 4.54 -3.38
C PHE A 566 -4.26 4.06 -2.15
N VAL A 567 -3.66 3.15 -1.36
CA VAL A 567 -4.32 2.47 -0.25
C VAL A 567 -3.36 2.26 0.92
N LEU A 568 -3.85 2.20 2.14
CA LEU A 568 -3.08 1.67 3.28
C LEU A 568 -3.91 0.68 4.09
N GLU A 569 -3.22 -0.02 4.98
CA GLU A 569 -3.79 -0.82 6.06
C GLU A 569 -4.99 -0.12 6.75
N GLY A 570 -6.15 -0.78 6.81
CA GLY A 570 -7.42 -0.23 7.29
C GLY A 570 -8.39 0.30 6.22
N ASP A 571 -7.95 0.62 5.00
CA ASP A 571 -8.86 1.18 3.97
C ASP A 571 -9.85 0.18 3.37
N SER A 572 -9.76 -1.11 3.73
CA SER A 572 -10.71 -2.13 3.31
C SER A 572 -12.16 -1.73 3.58
N GLY A 573 -13.02 -1.96 2.59
CA GLY A 573 -14.42 -1.57 2.61
C GLY A 573 -14.71 -0.22 1.96
N SER A 574 -13.70 0.57 1.58
CA SER A 574 -13.91 1.85 0.88
C SER A 574 -14.63 1.67 -0.44
N LEU A 575 -15.60 2.55 -0.76
CA LEU A 575 -16.15 2.62 -2.11
C LEU A 575 -15.11 3.18 -3.07
N VAL A 576 -15.15 2.66 -4.28
CA VAL A 576 -14.37 3.14 -5.42
C VAL A 576 -15.34 3.80 -6.39
N LEU A 577 -15.11 5.10 -6.64
CA LEU A 577 -15.97 5.97 -7.42
C LEU A 577 -15.27 6.33 -8.73
N ASP A 578 -16.00 6.37 -9.84
CA ASP A 578 -15.48 7.03 -11.03
C ASP A 578 -15.61 8.56 -10.93
N VAL A 579 -15.09 9.23 -11.95
CA VAL A 579 -15.05 10.70 -12.05
C VAL A 579 -16.43 11.31 -12.31
N ASP A 580 -17.40 10.49 -12.74
CA ASP A 580 -18.79 10.85 -13.01
C ASP A 580 -19.70 10.62 -11.77
N GLY A 581 -19.12 10.25 -10.63
CA GLY A 581 -19.86 10.03 -9.37
C GLY A 581 -20.62 8.71 -9.32
N LYS A 582 -20.23 7.70 -10.11
CA LYS A 582 -20.79 6.35 -10.02
C LYS A 582 -19.98 5.50 -9.06
N VAL A 583 -20.68 4.62 -8.33
CA VAL A 583 -20.02 3.63 -7.46
C VAL A 583 -19.64 2.42 -8.31
N CYS A 584 -18.34 2.22 -8.51
CA CYS A 584 -17.79 1.24 -9.46
C CYS A 584 -17.18 0.01 -8.78
N GLY A 585 -16.90 0.07 -7.47
CA GLY A 585 -16.43 -1.10 -6.75
C GLY A 585 -16.22 -0.90 -5.25
N VAL A 586 -15.69 -1.93 -4.61
CA VAL A 586 -15.31 -1.93 -3.18
C VAL A 586 -13.86 -2.40 -3.05
N LEU A 587 -13.05 -1.61 -2.37
CA LEU A 587 -11.66 -1.92 -2.05
C LEU A 587 -11.60 -2.99 -0.95
N TYR A 588 -10.77 -4.01 -1.11
CA TYR A 588 -10.67 -5.10 -0.11
C TYR A 588 -9.22 -5.52 0.21
N GLY A 589 -8.26 -5.17 -0.64
CA GLY A 589 -6.87 -5.59 -0.47
C GLY A 589 -5.89 -4.61 -1.09
N GLY A 590 -4.61 -4.95 -0.97
CA GLY A 590 -3.54 -4.19 -1.61
C GLY A 590 -2.37 -5.06 -2.04
N ILE A 591 -1.61 -4.53 -2.98
CA ILE A 591 -0.31 -5.04 -3.40
C ILE A 591 0.74 -3.95 -3.17
N TRP A 592 1.90 -4.33 -2.66
CA TRP A 592 3.02 -3.40 -2.47
C TRP A 592 4.33 -4.17 -2.53
N ALA A 593 5.40 -3.47 -2.88
CA ALA A 593 6.72 -4.03 -2.77
C ALA A 593 7.21 -3.88 -1.32
N ILE A 594 7.82 -4.93 -0.76
CA ILE A 594 8.43 -4.88 0.59
C ILE A 594 9.73 -4.06 0.54
N ASP A 595 10.16 -3.66 -0.65
CA ASP A 595 11.27 -2.73 -0.79
C ASP A 595 10.93 -1.34 -0.19
N GLY A 596 9.66 -0.97 -0.03
CA GLY A 596 9.22 0.32 0.50
C GLY A 596 9.33 1.47 -0.51
N ALA A 597 9.72 1.15 -1.75
CA ALA A 597 9.91 2.08 -2.85
C ALA A 597 8.64 2.20 -3.69
N SER A 598 7.98 1.06 -3.87
CA SER A 598 6.70 1.02 -4.55
C SER A 598 5.59 1.31 -3.57
N ALA A 599 4.75 2.27 -3.94
CA ALA A 599 3.58 2.64 -3.19
C ALA A 599 2.52 1.53 -3.21
N TYR A 600 1.65 1.55 -2.20
CA TYR A 600 0.56 0.61 -2.06
C TYR A 600 -0.48 0.81 -3.16
N SER A 601 -0.73 -0.24 -3.94
CA SER A 601 -1.76 -0.26 -4.99
C SER A 601 -2.99 -1.03 -4.50
N GLY A 602 -4.19 -0.55 -4.84
CA GLY A 602 -5.44 -1.12 -4.34
C GLY A 602 -5.97 -2.28 -5.17
N LEU A 603 -6.52 -3.30 -4.51
CA LEU A 603 -7.30 -4.38 -5.13
C LEU A 603 -8.79 -4.15 -4.91
N VAL A 604 -9.55 -4.18 -5.99
CA VAL A 604 -10.96 -3.75 -6.00
C VAL A 604 -11.85 -4.81 -6.61
N VAL A 605 -12.98 -5.10 -5.95
CA VAL A 605 -14.07 -5.89 -6.52
C VAL A 605 -14.97 -4.97 -7.33
N ASP A 606 -15.27 -5.37 -8.56
CA ASP A 606 -16.19 -4.66 -9.44
C ASP A 606 -17.62 -4.65 -8.87
N MET A 607 -18.32 -3.51 -8.96
CA MET A 607 -19.66 -3.37 -8.38
C MET A 607 -20.68 -4.31 -9.03
N THR A 608 -20.57 -4.63 -10.32
CA THR A 608 -21.49 -5.55 -11.00
C THR A 608 -21.30 -6.98 -10.53
N GLU A 609 -20.05 -7.40 -10.31
CA GLU A 609 -19.71 -8.71 -9.71
C GLU A 609 -20.19 -8.79 -8.25
N LEU A 610 -20.00 -7.71 -7.48
CA LEU A 610 -20.45 -7.61 -6.09
C LEU A 610 -21.98 -7.69 -5.97
N VAL A 611 -22.72 -6.93 -6.77
CA VAL A 611 -24.19 -6.99 -6.80
C VAL A 611 -24.66 -8.39 -7.19
N SER A 612 -24.00 -9.03 -8.15
CA SER A 612 -24.29 -10.42 -8.53
C SER A 612 -24.05 -11.38 -7.37
N SER A 613 -22.96 -11.20 -6.63
CA SER A 613 -22.64 -11.98 -5.43
C SER A 613 -23.70 -11.80 -4.33
N ILE A 614 -24.15 -10.57 -4.07
CA ILE A 614 -25.26 -10.27 -3.13
C ILE A 614 -26.54 -11.00 -3.56
N LYS A 615 -26.91 -10.89 -4.84
CA LYS A 615 -28.10 -11.56 -5.38
C LYS A 615 -28.03 -13.07 -5.22
N MET A 616 -26.89 -13.69 -5.52
CA MET A 616 -26.68 -15.12 -5.30
C MET A 616 -26.81 -15.49 -3.82
N LYS A 617 -26.28 -14.66 -2.93
CA LYS A 617 -26.26 -14.93 -1.49
C LYS A 617 -27.60 -14.78 -0.80
N THR A 618 -28.43 -13.91 -1.33
CA THR A 618 -29.75 -13.56 -0.79
C THR A 618 -30.89 -14.23 -1.54
N LYS A 619 -30.59 -15.05 -2.55
CA LYS A 619 -31.61 -15.78 -3.30
C LYS A 619 -32.22 -16.86 -2.42
N ILE A 620 -33.53 -16.83 -2.33
CA ILE A 620 -34.38 -17.80 -1.65
C ILE A 620 -35.09 -18.62 -2.74
N ASP A 621 -35.27 -19.93 -2.51
CA ASP A 621 -36.09 -20.74 -3.40
C ASP A 621 -37.51 -20.15 -3.51
N CYS A 622 -37.91 -19.79 -4.73
CA CYS A 622 -39.22 -19.19 -5.10
C CYS A 622 -39.42 -17.68 -4.82
N MET A 623 -38.42 -16.92 -4.34
CA MET A 623 -38.51 -15.46 -4.18
C MET A 623 -37.52 -14.71 -5.08
N PRO A 624 -37.79 -13.44 -5.43
CA PRO A 624 -36.81 -12.61 -6.12
C PRO A 624 -35.54 -12.39 -5.27
N PRO A 625 -34.35 -12.32 -5.87
CA PRO A 625 -33.11 -12.01 -5.16
C PRO A 625 -33.14 -10.58 -4.62
N ALA A 626 -32.33 -10.29 -3.60
CA ALA A 626 -32.29 -8.95 -3.03
C ALA A 626 -31.77 -7.91 -4.04
N GLU A 627 -32.34 -6.71 -4.01
CA GLU A 627 -31.94 -5.59 -4.86
C GLU A 627 -31.21 -4.53 -4.04
N LEU A 628 -29.94 -4.30 -4.39
CA LEU A 628 -29.14 -3.24 -3.80
C LEU A 628 -29.37 -1.93 -4.56
N SER A 629 -29.54 -0.82 -3.84
CA SER A 629 -29.69 0.51 -4.42
C SER A 629 -29.05 1.60 -3.55
N LEU A 630 -28.76 2.74 -4.17
CA LEU A 630 -28.23 3.92 -3.47
C LEU A 630 -29.38 4.72 -2.83
N PRO A 631 -29.20 5.28 -1.62
CA PRO A 631 -30.23 6.09 -0.97
C PRO A 631 -30.51 7.35 -1.78
N GLN A 632 -31.78 7.58 -2.10
CA GLN A 632 -32.23 8.80 -2.78
C GLN A 632 -32.71 9.82 -1.73
N ARG A 633 -32.49 11.13 -1.96
CA ARG A 633 -33.19 12.17 -1.20
C ARG A 633 -34.64 12.18 -1.67
N HIS A 634 -35.57 11.86 -0.78
CA HIS A 634 -37.00 12.07 -1.02
C HIS A 634 -37.39 13.53 -0.83
#